data_AF-A0A958XDJ3-F1
#
_entry.id   AF-A0A958XDJ3-F1
#
_cell.length_a   1.000
_cell.length_b   1.000
_cell.length_c   1.000
_cell.angle_alpha   90.00
_cell.angle_beta   90.00
_cell.angle_gamma   90.00
#
_symmetry.space_group_name_H-M   'P 1'
#
loop_
_entity.id
_entity.type
_entity.pdbx_description
1 polymer ?
#
loop_
_entity_poly.entity_id
_entity_poly.type
_entity_poly.pdbx_seq_one_letter_code
_entity_poly.pdbx_strand_id
1 'polypeptide(L)'
;MIRNFLLSICSLLLFVGSTIAQQRTCGANEVLARQLLEDPDMQQRMKDIERHTEDFIQSGGAHDRVQVTIPVVVHVVYYNSTQNISDAQILSQIDVLNADFRRLNADAANTPSVWQSIAADCEINFCMAAQDPSGNATTGIERRQTTVNGFSTNDNVKFYSSGGLNAWDRNKYLNLWVCNLSGGLLGYAQFPGGGASTDGVVCDYAYFGTVGVATPPFHLGRTATHEVGHWLNCYHIWGDDGTSCNGSDGVSDTPNQADENYGCPSFPTISCSNGPNGDMFMNYMDYTDDACMNVFTNGQKSRMQSLFNAGGARAALLTSNGCDQPGGGGSCGTPGSLSATNITQTSATLGWGAVSGATSYNLQYKLSVAGSWTTVSVGGTSYNLSGLTAGSTYNYQVQAVCGATTGSYSSASSFTTQSGGGGSCSDAYEPNNSRNAAKVIPTDVAFQAQIATASDNDWYRFSNTSSKRRIKIDMTTLPDDYDVRLYRNNSYLAVSQNAGTLDEQIIYNTNTVSSSYYAYVYGYNGANSNTQCYTLKVSLSSTNWRLDGSTEGEVEEVDVPLVFENAGFGMYPNPATGEVTVEIPVEADSDVTLTVMDPSGKAAIQLHSAINKGNNRLNFDVSDLPNGVYFVQLRNGSLAHTRKLVVNK
;
A
#
# COMPACT_ATOMS: atom_id res chain seq x y z
N MET A 1 -51.79 62.76 5.21
CA MET A 1 -50.94 63.41 4.19
C MET A 1 -49.55 62.79 4.28
N ILE A 2 -49.01 62.31 3.14
CA ILE A 2 -47.60 61.90 2.87
C ILE A 2 -47.21 60.51 3.43
N ARG A 3 -47.20 59.40 2.66
CA ARG A 3 -46.34 58.86 1.56
C ARG A 3 -44.91 58.41 1.95
N ASN A 4 -44.69 57.10 1.74
CA ASN A 4 -43.46 56.37 1.33
C ASN A 4 -42.30 56.31 2.37
N PHE A 5 -41.60 55.20 2.62
CA PHE A 5 -40.83 54.36 1.68
C PHE A 5 -40.47 52.96 2.26
N LEU A 6 -40.33 51.96 1.37
CA LEU A 6 -39.76 50.62 1.61
C LEU A 6 -38.23 50.69 1.85
N LEU A 7 -37.72 49.81 2.71
CA LEU A 7 -36.42 49.14 2.52
C LEU A 7 -36.37 47.83 3.32
N SER A 8 -36.38 46.73 2.56
CA SER A 8 -36.18 45.37 3.04
C SER A 8 -34.66 45.13 3.13
N ILE A 9 -34.13 44.86 4.32
CA ILE A 9 -32.74 44.42 4.50
C ILE A 9 -32.76 42.91 4.72
N CYS A 10 -32.42 42.18 3.67
CA CYS A 10 -32.14 40.76 3.71
C CYS A 10 -30.68 40.58 4.11
N SER A 11 -30.41 40.35 5.40
CA SER A 11 -29.06 40.02 5.87
C SER A 11 -28.73 38.57 5.55
N LEU A 12 -27.97 38.37 4.48
CA LEU A 12 -27.36 37.09 4.13
C LEU A 12 -26.20 36.84 5.12
N LEU A 13 -26.43 36.01 6.13
CA LEU A 13 -25.37 35.48 7.01
C LEU A 13 -24.56 34.46 6.21
N LEU A 14 -23.45 34.91 5.63
CA LEU A 14 -22.37 34.05 5.16
C LEU A 14 -21.73 33.36 6.37
N PHE A 15 -22.12 32.12 6.64
CA PHE A 15 -21.34 31.21 7.46
C PHE A 15 -20.05 30.88 6.70
N VAL A 16 -18.99 31.63 6.96
CA VAL A 16 -17.63 31.19 6.65
C VAL A 16 -17.32 30.09 7.65
N GLY A 17 -17.55 28.83 7.25
CA GLY A 17 -17.03 27.69 7.99
C GLY A 17 -15.51 27.70 7.84
N SER A 18 -14.81 28.18 8.86
CA SER A 18 -13.36 27.96 8.97
C SER A 18 -13.13 26.46 9.17
N THR A 19 -12.79 25.74 8.10
CA THR A 19 -12.21 24.41 8.21
C THR A 19 -10.85 24.58 8.89
N ILE A 20 -10.75 24.20 10.16
CA ILE A 20 -9.45 24.04 10.81
C ILE A 20 -8.80 22.84 10.10
N ALA A 21 -7.83 23.09 9.24
CA ALA A 21 -7.05 22.04 8.59
C ALA A 21 -6.25 21.28 9.66
N GLN A 22 -6.16 19.95 9.52
CA GLN A 22 -5.35 19.13 10.41
C GLN A 22 -3.87 19.56 10.30
N GLN A 23 -3.20 19.71 11.44
CA GLN A 23 -1.76 20.02 11.50
C GLN A 23 -0.93 18.73 11.49
N ARG A 24 0.32 18.81 11.00
CA ARG A 24 1.26 17.69 11.10
C ARG A 24 1.54 17.41 12.57
N THR A 25 1.49 16.14 12.93
CA THR A 25 1.94 15.69 14.25
C THR A 25 2.78 14.45 14.07
N CYS A 26 4.01 14.48 14.57
CA CYS A 26 4.94 13.36 14.60
C CYS A 26 5.19 12.92 16.06
N GLY A 27 5.30 11.61 16.27
CA GLY A 27 5.52 10.99 17.57
C GLY A 27 6.97 10.61 17.87
N ALA A 28 7.93 10.90 16.98
CA ALA A 28 9.31 10.43 17.10
C ALA A 28 9.98 10.86 18.42
N ASN A 29 9.76 12.10 18.87
CA ASN A 29 10.30 12.58 20.15
C ASN A 29 9.62 11.97 21.37
N GLU A 30 8.32 11.70 21.29
CA GLU A 30 7.61 10.99 22.36
C GLU A 30 8.15 9.57 22.51
N VAL A 31 8.37 8.87 21.38
CA VAL A 31 8.97 7.54 21.36
C VAL A 31 10.41 7.57 21.87
N LEU A 32 11.22 8.54 21.42
CA LEU A 32 12.59 8.71 21.90
C LEU A 32 12.64 8.92 23.43
N ALA A 33 11.82 9.84 23.95
CA ALA A 33 11.76 10.13 25.38
C ALA A 33 11.35 8.88 26.19
N ARG A 34 10.35 8.14 25.72
CA ARG A 34 9.95 6.86 26.33
C ARG A 34 11.10 5.84 26.33
N GLN A 35 11.77 5.65 25.20
CA GLN A 35 12.84 4.65 25.08
C GLN A 35 14.08 4.99 25.90
N LEU A 36 14.42 6.28 26.05
CA LEU A 36 15.48 6.71 26.95
C LEU A 36 15.17 6.41 28.43
N LEU A 37 13.90 6.36 28.81
CA LEU A 37 13.47 5.95 30.16
C LEU A 37 13.45 4.43 30.33
N GLU A 38 13.07 3.70 29.28
CA GLU A 38 12.95 2.23 29.30
C GLU A 38 14.31 1.52 29.14
N ASP A 39 15.26 2.12 28.42
CA ASP A 39 16.58 1.58 28.12
C ASP A 39 17.69 2.58 28.52
N PRO A 40 18.27 2.42 29.73
CA PRO A 40 19.31 3.32 30.24
C PRO A 40 20.58 3.38 29.38
N ASP A 41 20.87 2.34 28.58
CA ASP A 41 22.05 2.28 27.72
C ASP A 41 21.84 2.98 26.37
N MET A 42 20.58 3.28 26.01
CA MET A 42 20.24 3.94 24.73
C MET A 42 20.94 5.29 24.59
N GLN A 43 21.01 6.08 25.66
CA GLN A 43 21.67 7.38 25.62
C GLN A 43 23.14 7.25 25.22
N GLN A 44 23.83 6.22 25.69
CA GLN A 44 25.22 5.98 25.32
C GLN A 44 25.34 5.55 23.85
N ARG A 45 24.46 4.66 23.39
CA ARG A 45 24.45 4.23 21.98
C ARG A 45 24.19 5.40 21.02
N MET A 46 23.27 6.31 21.37
CA MET A 46 23.03 7.52 20.58
C MET A 46 24.27 8.43 20.54
N LYS A 47 24.96 8.64 21.68
CA LYS A 47 26.22 9.41 21.70
C LYS A 47 27.29 8.80 20.82
N ASP A 48 27.39 7.47 20.79
CA ASP A 48 28.35 6.77 19.93
C ASP A 48 27.99 6.91 18.44
N ILE A 49 26.70 6.95 18.11
CA ILE A 49 26.19 7.20 16.74
C ILE A 49 26.45 8.64 16.30
N GLU A 50 26.22 9.62 17.17
CA GLU A 50 26.55 11.03 16.88
C GLU A 50 28.05 11.20 16.68
N ARG A 51 28.89 10.62 17.55
CA ARG A 51 30.36 10.65 17.37
C ARG A 51 30.79 10.03 16.04
N HIS A 52 30.23 8.87 15.68
CA HIS A 52 30.50 8.25 14.38
C HIS A 52 30.08 9.16 13.21
N THR A 53 28.95 9.86 13.35
CA THR A 53 28.44 10.78 12.34
C THR A 53 29.34 12.00 12.18
N GLU A 54 29.81 12.59 13.29
CA GLU A 54 30.77 13.69 13.28
C GLU A 54 32.11 13.28 12.64
N ASP A 55 32.66 12.12 13.03
CA ASP A 55 33.90 11.59 12.46
C ASP A 55 33.76 11.35 10.94
N PHE A 56 32.61 10.83 10.49
CA PHE A 56 32.30 10.65 9.09
C PHE A 56 32.26 12.00 8.34
N ILE A 57 31.55 13.00 8.88
CA ILE A 57 31.48 14.34 8.28
C ILE A 57 32.87 14.99 8.20
N GLN A 58 33.66 14.92 9.28
CA GLN A 58 35.00 15.52 9.33
C GLN A 58 36.01 14.85 8.40
N SER A 59 35.83 13.55 8.10
CA SER A 59 36.67 12.82 7.14
C SER A 59 36.29 13.06 5.67
N GLY A 60 35.32 13.94 5.41
CA GLY A 60 34.85 14.29 4.06
C GLY A 60 33.49 13.68 3.70
N GLY A 61 32.84 12.93 4.59
CA GLY A 61 31.51 12.40 4.33
C GLY A 61 31.44 11.44 3.13
N ALA A 62 30.35 11.51 2.36
CA ALA A 62 29.96 10.48 1.39
C ALA A 62 30.68 10.53 0.02
N HIS A 63 31.81 11.23 -0.11
CA HIS A 63 32.39 11.70 -1.38
C HIS A 63 32.53 10.69 -2.55
N ASP A 64 32.45 9.36 -2.33
CA ASP A 64 32.57 8.33 -3.39
C ASP A 64 31.66 7.09 -3.22
N ARG A 65 30.54 7.21 -2.49
CA ARG A 65 29.75 6.01 -2.16
C ARG A 65 28.78 5.58 -3.29
N VAL A 66 28.73 4.27 -3.55
CA VAL A 66 27.66 3.63 -4.32
C VAL A 66 26.32 3.87 -3.62
N GLN A 67 25.29 4.24 -4.39
CA GLN A 67 23.91 4.45 -3.90
C GLN A 67 23.48 3.33 -2.94
N VAL A 68 22.93 3.70 -1.79
CA VAL A 68 22.38 2.77 -0.82
C VAL A 68 21.00 2.34 -1.29
N THR A 69 20.71 1.04 -1.34
CA THR A 69 19.36 0.54 -1.61
C THR A 69 18.83 -0.20 -0.40
N ILE A 70 17.68 0.22 0.12
CA ILE A 70 17.09 -0.28 1.36
C ILE A 70 15.87 -1.16 1.03
N PRO A 71 15.88 -2.45 1.40
CA PRO A 71 14.70 -3.29 1.31
C PRO A 71 13.64 -2.86 2.32
N VAL A 72 12.41 -2.68 1.85
CA VAL A 72 11.27 -2.26 2.66
C VAL A 72 10.25 -3.38 2.76
N VAL A 73 9.80 -3.66 3.98
CA VAL A 73 8.58 -4.44 4.23
C VAL A 73 7.52 -3.53 4.81
N VAL A 74 6.31 -3.60 4.23
CA VAL A 74 5.16 -2.81 4.65
C VAL A 74 4.16 -3.69 5.38
N HIS A 75 3.91 -3.38 6.65
CA HIS A 75 3.03 -4.10 7.56
C HIS A 75 1.69 -3.36 7.67
N VAL A 76 0.69 -3.75 6.90
CA VAL A 76 -0.66 -3.17 6.97
C VAL A 76 -1.45 -3.86 8.08
N VAL A 77 -1.71 -3.14 9.17
CA VAL A 77 -2.51 -3.60 10.31
C VAL A 77 -3.83 -2.85 10.30
N TYR A 78 -4.91 -3.53 9.93
CA TYR A 78 -6.20 -2.89 9.63
C TYR A 78 -7.33 -3.42 10.51
N TYR A 79 -8.15 -2.53 11.05
CA TYR A 79 -9.37 -2.87 11.79
C TYR A 79 -10.57 -3.06 10.86
N ASN A 80 -10.67 -2.21 9.83
CA ASN A 80 -11.74 -2.24 8.83
C ASN A 80 -11.18 -2.19 7.40
N SER A 81 -12.07 -2.37 6.41
CA SER A 81 -11.73 -2.42 4.99
C SER A 81 -11.08 -1.14 4.44
N THR A 82 -11.38 0.04 5.00
CA THR A 82 -10.79 1.31 4.54
C THR A 82 -9.31 1.40 4.93
N GLN A 83 -8.95 0.86 6.09
CA GLN A 83 -7.57 0.80 6.59
C GLN A 83 -6.73 -0.27 5.87
N ASN A 84 -7.37 -1.24 5.21
CA ASN A 84 -6.69 -2.25 4.40
C ASN A 84 -6.28 -1.67 3.04
N ILE A 85 -5.40 -0.68 3.06
CA ILE A 85 -5.02 0.15 1.90
C ILE A 85 -4.48 -0.68 0.73
N SER A 86 -4.76 -0.28 -0.49
CA SER A 86 -4.39 -1.06 -1.69
C SER A 86 -2.86 -1.17 -1.88
N ASP A 87 -2.41 -2.22 -2.58
CA ASP A 87 -0.99 -2.34 -2.99
C ASP A 87 -0.54 -1.14 -3.82
N ALA A 88 -1.42 -0.57 -4.66
CA ALA A 88 -1.10 0.62 -5.45
C ALA A 88 -0.81 1.85 -4.57
N GLN A 89 -1.55 2.03 -3.48
CA GLN A 89 -1.27 3.08 -2.49
C GLN A 89 0.07 2.86 -1.81
N ILE A 90 0.40 1.61 -1.47
CA ILE A 90 1.70 1.27 -0.87
C ILE A 90 2.85 1.55 -1.85
N LEU A 91 2.74 1.08 -3.09
CA LEU A 91 3.76 1.29 -4.12
C LEU A 91 3.95 2.78 -4.43
N SER A 92 2.87 3.57 -4.44
CA SER A 92 2.97 5.02 -4.61
C SER A 92 3.79 5.71 -3.51
N GLN A 93 3.78 5.17 -2.28
CA GLN A 93 4.64 5.69 -1.21
C GLN A 93 6.12 5.38 -1.46
N ILE A 94 6.42 4.18 -1.95
CA ILE A 94 7.80 3.80 -2.29
C ILE A 94 8.33 4.65 -3.44
N ASP A 95 7.48 4.99 -4.41
CA ASP A 95 7.83 5.94 -5.47
C ASP A 95 8.15 7.32 -4.90
N VAL A 96 7.36 7.83 -3.95
CA VAL A 96 7.62 9.10 -3.25
C VAL A 96 8.93 9.05 -2.48
N LEU A 97 9.20 7.99 -1.70
CA LEU A 97 10.46 7.85 -0.98
C LEU A 97 11.65 7.86 -1.94
N ASN A 98 11.58 7.13 -3.05
CA ASN A 98 12.62 7.19 -4.07
C ASN A 98 12.74 8.59 -4.69
N ALA A 99 11.63 9.28 -4.96
CA ALA A 99 11.67 10.61 -5.53
C ALA A 99 12.30 11.64 -4.56
N ASP A 100 11.88 11.65 -3.31
CA ASP A 100 12.31 12.63 -2.31
C ASP A 100 13.77 12.38 -1.89
N PHE A 101 14.17 11.12 -1.63
CA PHE A 101 15.54 10.79 -1.23
C PHE A 101 16.55 10.77 -2.38
N ARG A 102 16.08 10.79 -3.64
CA ARG A 102 16.94 10.95 -4.83
C ARG A 102 16.87 12.33 -5.46
N ARG A 103 16.11 13.25 -4.86
CA ARG A 103 15.81 14.58 -5.43
C ARG A 103 15.25 14.52 -6.86
N LEU A 104 14.47 13.49 -7.15
CA LEU A 104 13.73 13.30 -8.40
C LEU A 104 12.27 13.78 -8.27
N ASN A 105 11.87 14.29 -7.10
CA ASN A 105 10.57 14.88 -6.85
C ASN A 105 10.35 16.13 -7.72
N ALA A 106 9.20 16.19 -8.41
CA ALA A 106 8.92 17.26 -9.37
C ALA A 106 8.86 18.66 -8.72
N ASP A 107 8.44 18.73 -7.46
CA ASP A 107 8.39 19.96 -6.65
C ASP A 107 9.77 20.40 -6.10
N ALA A 108 10.86 19.68 -6.39
CA ALA A 108 12.23 20.16 -6.13
C ALA A 108 12.53 21.50 -6.85
N ALA A 109 11.80 21.79 -7.94
CA ALA A 109 11.84 23.07 -8.63
C ALA A 109 11.33 24.25 -7.75
N ASN A 110 10.53 23.95 -6.71
CA ASN A 110 9.98 24.95 -5.80
C ASN A 110 10.95 25.33 -4.67
N THR A 111 12.08 24.63 -4.51
CA THR A 111 13.11 25.01 -3.52
C THR A 111 13.63 26.42 -3.85
N PRO A 112 13.59 27.38 -2.91
CA PRO A 112 14.10 28.74 -3.12
C PRO A 112 15.54 28.74 -3.65
N SER A 113 15.84 29.63 -4.60
CA SER A 113 17.13 29.63 -5.32
C SER A 113 18.36 29.74 -4.41
N VAL A 114 18.21 30.36 -3.23
CA VAL A 114 19.28 30.51 -2.23
C VAL A 114 19.70 29.20 -1.59
N TRP A 115 18.84 28.18 -1.59
CA TRP A 115 19.11 26.87 -1.01
C TRP A 115 19.31 25.78 -2.04
N GLN A 116 19.19 26.07 -3.34
CA GLN A 116 19.40 25.08 -4.39
C GLN A 116 20.81 24.46 -4.37
N SER A 117 21.84 25.20 -3.95
CA SER A 117 23.22 24.69 -3.86
C SER A 117 23.46 23.72 -2.70
N ILE A 118 22.60 23.74 -1.68
CA ILE A 118 22.69 22.86 -0.51
C ILE A 118 21.65 21.75 -0.52
N ALA A 119 20.76 21.74 -1.52
CA ALA A 119 19.73 20.72 -1.66
C ALA A 119 20.32 19.41 -2.21
N ALA A 120 19.96 18.28 -1.61
CA ALA A 120 20.67 17.03 -1.80
C ALA A 120 19.87 15.95 -2.54
N ASP A 121 20.51 15.25 -3.48
CA ASP A 121 20.24 13.84 -3.75
C ASP A 121 20.91 13.04 -2.62
N CYS A 122 20.12 12.44 -1.73
CA CYS A 122 20.64 11.69 -0.59
C CYS A 122 21.31 10.37 -0.99
N GLU A 123 21.19 9.94 -2.24
CA GLU A 123 21.73 8.69 -2.80
C GLU A 123 21.22 7.44 -2.09
N ILE A 124 19.95 7.49 -1.66
CA ILE A 124 19.23 6.38 -1.02
C ILE A 124 18.04 6.01 -1.90
N ASN A 125 17.99 4.75 -2.33
CA ASN A 125 16.86 4.14 -3.00
C ASN A 125 16.14 3.17 -2.04
N PHE A 126 14.87 2.92 -2.31
CA PHE A 126 14.03 1.98 -1.60
C PHE A 126 13.48 0.96 -2.60
N CYS A 127 13.52 -0.32 -2.24
CA CYS A 127 12.89 -1.39 -2.99
C CYS A 127 11.86 -2.08 -2.10
N MET A 128 10.78 -2.59 -2.68
CA MET A 128 9.96 -3.55 -1.96
C MET A 128 10.78 -4.83 -1.75
N ALA A 129 10.74 -5.37 -0.53
CA ALA A 129 11.36 -6.64 -0.24
C ALA A 129 10.79 -7.73 -1.17
N ALA A 130 11.69 -8.45 -1.82
CA ALA A 130 11.40 -9.59 -2.69
C ALA A 130 11.71 -10.93 -2.01
N GLN A 131 12.52 -10.90 -0.94
CA GLN A 131 12.79 -12.03 -0.05
C GLN A 131 12.24 -11.76 1.35
N ASP A 132 11.58 -12.75 1.94
CA ASP A 132 11.19 -12.73 3.36
C ASP A 132 12.40 -13.07 4.26
N PRO A 133 12.27 -13.00 5.61
CA PRO A 133 13.39 -13.32 6.51
C PRO A 133 13.88 -14.76 6.41
N SER A 134 13.07 -15.67 5.87
CA SER A 134 13.43 -17.08 5.61
C SER A 134 14.03 -17.29 4.21
N GLY A 135 14.10 -16.24 3.39
CA GLY A 135 14.61 -16.29 2.02
C GLY A 135 13.58 -16.74 0.97
N ASN A 136 12.29 -16.79 1.31
CA ASN A 136 11.23 -17.12 0.35
C ASN A 136 10.76 -15.88 -0.42
N ALA A 137 10.08 -16.10 -1.54
CA ALA A 137 9.46 -15.02 -2.33
C ALA A 137 8.40 -14.29 -1.51
N THR A 138 8.42 -12.96 -1.59
CA THR A 138 7.42 -12.09 -0.98
C THR A 138 7.16 -10.88 -1.88
N THR A 139 6.00 -10.26 -1.70
CA THR A 139 5.70 -8.94 -2.26
C THR A 139 6.28 -7.81 -1.39
N GLY A 140 6.79 -8.14 -0.20
CA GLY A 140 7.21 -7.17 0.81
C GLY A 140 6.04 -6.51 1.52
N ILE A 141 4.82 -7.05 1.40
CA ILE A 141 3.62 -6.53 2.04
C ILE A 141 3.03 -7.62 2.95
N GLU A 142 2.95 -7.34 4.24
CA GLU A 142 2.19 -8.14 5.20
C GLU A 142 0.87 -7.44 5.52
N ARG A 143 -0.21 -8.21 5.65
CA ARG A 143 -1.53 -7.69 5.98
C ARG A 143 -2.12 -8.46 7.13
N ARG A 144 -2.60 -7.76 8.15
CA ARG A 144 -3.27 -8.36 9.30
C ARG A 144 -4.53 -7.57 9.67
N GLN A 145 -5.66 -8.27 9.68
CA GLN A 145 -6.85 -7.75 10.33
C GLN A 145 -6.65 -7.79 11.85
N THR A 146 -6.99 -6.70 12.53
CA THR A 146 -6.86 -6.55 13.97
C THR A 146 -8.21 -6.20 14.61
N THR A 147 -8.34 -6.46 15.91
CA THR A 147 -9.47 -5.98 16.73
C THR A 147 -9.15 -4.66 17.43
N VAL A 148 -7.93 -4.14 17.26
CA VAL A 148 -7.49 -2.87 17.83
C VAL A 148 -7.92 -1.74 16.89
N ASN A 149 -8.87 -0.90 17.32
CA ASN A 149 -9.41 0.18 16.50
C ASN A 149 -8.50 1.41 16.40
N GLY A 150 -7.38 1.45 17.12
CA GLY A 150 -6.43 2.54 17.07
C GLY A 150 -5.16 2.21 17.83
N PHE A 151 -4.01 2.52 17.24
CA PHE A 151 -2.70 2.38 17.84
C PHE A 151 -2.14 3.74 18.25
N SER A 152 -1.14 3.73 19.13
CA SER A 152 -0.41 4.92 19.55
C SER A 152 1.10 4.69 19.43
N THR A 153 1.88 5.63 19.93
CA THR A 153 3.35 5.63 20.07
C THR A 153 3.89 4.54 21.01
N ASN A 154 3.05 3.67 21.58
CA ASN A 154 3.45 2.61 22.52
C ASN A 154 4.01 1.33 21.86
N ASP A 155 4.19 1.34 20.53
CA ASP A 155 4.70 0.22 19.73
C ASP A 155 3.85 -1.06 19.70
N ASN A 156 2.61 -1.05 20.21
CA ASN A 156 1.74 -2.23 20.13
C ASN A 156 1.48 -2.71 18.69
N VAL A 157 1.53 -1.81 17.70
CA VAL A 157 1.40 -2.19 16.27
C VAL A 157 2.58 -3.05 15.79
N LYS A 158 3.72 -3.00 16.48
CA LYS A 158 4.96 -3.71 16.13
C LYS A 158 5.06 -5.10 16.74
N PHE A 159 4.02 -5.56 17.45
CA PHE A 159 3.99 -6.89 18.06
C PHE A 159 2.71 -7.65 17.72
N TYR A 160 2.88 -8.90 17.31
CA TYR A 160 1.77 -9.78 17.00
C TYR A 160 0.87 -10.05 18.23
N SER A 161 1.46 -10.13 19.42
CA SER A 161 0.75 -10.37 20.69
C SER A 161 -0.23 -9.26 21.06
N SER A 162 0.00 -8.03 20.61
CA SER A 162 -0.85 -6.85 20.88
C SER A 162 -1.74 -6.46 19.68
N GLY A 163 -1.94 -7.38 18.72
CA GLY A 163 -2.78 -7.15 17.55
C GLY A 163 -2.08 -6.50 16.36
N GLY A 164 -0.75 -6.33 16.42
CA GLY A 164 0.09 -5.76 15.37
C GLY A 164 0.80 -6.79 14.49
N LEU A 165 1.95 -6.45 13.89
CA LEU A 165 2.81 -7.35 13.15
C LEU A 165 4.24 -7.24 13.66
N ASN A 166 4.92 -8.37 13.85
CA ASN A 166 6.30 -8.37 14.35
C ASN A 166 7.25 -7.80 13.29
N ALA A 167 8.28 -7.07 13.74
CA ALA A 167 9.34 -6.60 12.86
C ALA A 167 10.07 -7.77 12.18
N TRP A 168 10.37 -7.61 10.88
CA TRP A 168 11.43 -8.36 10.22
C TRP A 168 12.79 -7.87 10.69
N ASP A 169 13.85 -8.65 10.45
CA ASP A 169 15.21 -8.32 10.88
C ASP A 169 15.63 -6.92 10.39
N ARG A 170 15.75 -5.97 11.33
CA ARG A 170 16.14 -4.57 11.06
C ARG A 170 17.48 -4.42 10.35
N ASN A 171 18.35 -5.42 10.44
CA ASN A 171 19.64 -5.41 9.77
C ASN A 171 19.51 -5.70 8.28
N LYS A 172 18.34 -6.14 7.82
CA LYS A 172 18.04 -6.50 6.44
C LYS A 172 16.90 -5.69 5.82
N TYR A 173 15.98 -5.17 6.64
CA TYR A 173 14.79 -4.48 6.16
C TYR A 173 14.52 -3.19 6.95
N LEU A 174 14.05 -2.16 6.26
CA LEU A 174 13.23 -1.12 6.87
C LEU A 174 11.82 -1.69 7.08
N ASN A 175 11.38 -1.75 8.34
CA ASN A 175 10.00 -2.08 8.67
C ASN A 175 9.14 -0.82 8.66
N LEU A 176 8.07 -0.84 7.88
CA LEU A 176 7.12 0.26 7.79
C LEU A 176 5.72 -0.26 8.14
N TRP A 177 5.19 0.11 9.31
CA TRP A 177 3.82 -0.22 9.68
C TRP A 177 2.84 0.84 9.21
N VAL A 178 1.71 0.39 8.68
CA VAL A 178 0.58 1.25 8.32
C VAL A 178 -0.63 0.79 9.11
N CYS A 179 -1.21 1.67 9.92
CA CYS A 179 -2.36 1.35 10.76
C CYS A 179 -3.22 2.59 11.01
N ASN A 180 -4.30 2.46 11.79
CA ASN A 180 -5.00 3.61 12.34
C ASN A 180 -4.25 4.13 13.57
N LEU A 181 -3.74 5.36 13.51
CA LEU A 181 -3.11 6.05 14.62
C LEU A 181 -4.10 7.00 15.30
N SER A 182 -4.28 6.82 16.60
CA SER A 182 -5.16 7.66 17.40
C SER A 182 -4.51 9.01 17.75
N GLY A 183 -5.33 9.99 18.14
CA GLY A 183 -4.83 11.27 18.68
C GLY A 183 -4.38 12.28 17.63
N GLY A 184 -4.69 12.05 16.36
CA GLY A 184 -4.34 12.96 15.25
C GLY A 184 -2.93 12.79 14.71
N LEU A 185 -2.18 11.80 15.24
CA LEU A 185 -0.81 11.45 14.85
C LEU A 185 -0.74 11.05 13.37
N LEU A 186 0.14 11.67 12.59
CA LEU A 186 0.37 11.25 11.21
C LEU A 186 1.33 10.06 11.13
N GLY A 187 2.34 10.04 11.99
CA GLY A 187 3.36 9.00 12.00
C GLY A 187 4.30 9.13 13.20
N TYR A 188 5.14 8.13 13.36
CA TYR A 188 6.27 8.18 14.26
C TYR A 188 7.38 7.23 13.81
N ALA A 189 8.61 7.56 14.17
CA ALA A 189 9.79 6.74 13.91
C ALA A 189 10.49 6.34 15.20
N GLN A 190 11.32 5.30 15.10
CA GLN A 190 12.35 5.02 16.08
C GLN A 190 13.71 5.51 15.56
N PHE A 191 14.39 6.37 16.33
CA PHE A 191 15.76 6.79 16.06
C PHE A 191 16.76 5.63 16.15
N PRO A 192 17.91 5.69 15.45
CA PRO A 192 19.00 4.76 15.65
C PRO A 192 19.44 4.67 17.12
N GLY A 193 19.80 3.46 17.55
CA GLY A 193 20.14 3.17 18.94
C GLY A 193 19.00 2.55 19.76
N GLY A 194 17.74 2.62 19.30
CA GLY A 194 16.60 1.94 19.93
C GLY A 194 16.59 0.41 19.74
N GLY A 195 15.64 -0.27 20.39
CA GLY A 195 15.49 -1.72 20.41
C GLY A 195 15.23 -2.35 19.03
N ALA A 196 15.71 -3.58 18.81
CA ALA A 196 15.65 -4.20 17.48
C ALA A 196 14.24 -4.60 17.04
N SER A 197 13.40 -5.06 17.98
CA SER A 197 12.03 -5.51 17.69
C SER A 197 11.05 -4.40 17.34
N THR A 198 11.44 -3.14 17.56
CA THR A 198 10.61 -1.95 17.33
C THR A 198 11.24 -0.97 16.34
N ASP A 199 12.39 -1.31 15.73
CA ASP A 199 13.07 -0.45 14.76
C ASP A 199 12.28 -0.34 13.45
N GLY A 200 12.02 0.90 13.05
CA GLY A 200 11.28 1.22 11.82
C GLY A 200 10.38 2.43 12.00
N VAL A 201 9.42 2.55 11.10
CA VAL A 201 8.51 3.69 10.93
C VAL A 201 7.07 3.22 11.02
N VAL A 202 6.20 4.02 11.64
CA VAL A 202 4.75 3.81 11.62
C VAL A 202 4.09 5.03 11.00
N CYS A 203 3.16 4.82 10.09
CA CYS A 203 2.36 5.87 9.47
C CYS A 203 0.87 5.56 9.64
N ASP A 204 0.07 6.59 9.79
CA ASP A 204 -1.37 6.46 9.70
C ASP A 204 -1.78 6.14 8.25
N TYR A 205 -2.74 5.23 8.09
CA TYR A 205 -3.22 4.78 6.79
C TYR A 205 -3.80 5.88 5.90
N ALA A 206 -4.36 6.94 6.49
CA ALA A 206 -4.94 8.08 5.77
C ALA A 206 -3.87 9.06 5.25
N TYR A 207 -2.61 8.90 5.67
CA TYR A 207 -1.50 9.80 5.32
C TYR A 207 -0.29 9.04 4.74
N PHE A 208 -0.57 7.89 4.12
CA PHE A 208 0.40 7.01 3.50
C PHE A 208 0.15 6.84 2.00
N GLY A 209 1.15 7.10 1.16
CA GLY A 209 1.04 7.09 -0.30
C GLY A 209 0.34 8.33 -0.87
N THR A 210 0.05 8.29 -2.18
CA THR A 210 -0.50 9.43 -2.93
C THR A 210 -1.80 9.14 -3.67
N VAL A 211 -2.29 7.91 -3.55
CA VAL A 211 -3.53 7.43 -4.15
C VAL A 211 -4.38 6.70 -3.10
N GLY A 212 -5.57 6.26 -3.48
CA GLY A 212 -6.45 5.51 -2.59
C GLY A 212 -7.06 6.40 -1.52
N VAL A 213 -6.83 6.10 -0.24
CA VAL A 213 -7.45 6.79 0.91
C VAL A 213 -6.58 7.91 1.50
N ALA A 214 -5.42 8.19 0.89
CA ALA A 214 -4.56 9.30 1.28
C ALA A 214 -5.35 10.63 1.25
N THR A 215 -5.34 11.39 2.34
CA THR A 215 -6.25 12.53 2.55
C THR A 215 -5.49 13.86 2.68
N PRO A 216 -5.87 14.91 1.91
CA PRO A 216 -5.26 16.22 2.04
C PRO A 216 -5.42 16.84 3.44
N PRO A 217 -4.45 17.65 3.91
CA PRO A 217 -3.29 18.15 3.16
C PRO A 217 -2.11 17.16 3.08
N PHE A 218 -2.11 16.07 3.86
CA PHE A 218 -0.99 15.11 3.96
C PHE A 218 -1.16 13.88 3.06
N HIS A 219 -1.26 14.11 1.74
CA HIS A 219 -1.62 13.11 0.73
C HIS A 219 -0.59 12.95 -0.38
N LEU A 220 0.61 13.50 -0.22
CA LEU A 220 1.70 13.35 -1.19
C LEU A 220 2.83 12.47 -0.65
N GLY A 221 2.56 11.74 0.45
CA GLY A 221 3.46 10.76 1.04
C GLY A 221 4.61 11.33 1.87
N ARG A 222 4.57 12.62 2.24
CA ARG A 222 5.71 13.27 2.93
C ARG A 222 5.75 12.98 4.42
N THR A 223 4.66 12.46 4.99
CA THR A 223 4.67 11.84 6.32
C THR A 223 5.72 10.72 6.39
N ALA A 224 5.70 9.76 5.46
CA ALA A 224 6.69 8.69 5.47
C ALA A 224 8.11 9.21 5.16
N THR A 225 8.26 10.20 4.26
CA THR A 225 9.56 10.84 4.00
C THR A 225 10.16 11.45 5.28
N HIS A 226 9.34 12.16 6.05
CA HIS A 226 9.71 12.75 7.34
C HIS A 226 10.11 11.69 8.37
N GLU A 227 9.27 10.67 8.58
CA GLU A 227 9.55 9.61 9.56
C GLU A 227 10.78 8.77 9.18
N VAL A 228 10.98 8.49 7.89
CA VAL A 228 12.20 7.80 7.41
C VAL A 228 13.43 8.69 7.63
N GLY A 229 13.30 10.02 7.56
CA GLY A 229 14.35 10.96 7.97
C GLY A 229 14.78 10.75 9.42
N HIS A 230 13.84 10.65 10.36
CA HIS A 230 14.13 10.30 11.76
C HIS A 230 14.79 8.93 11.91
N TRP A 231 14.28 7.91 11.21
CA TRP A 231 14.89 6.59 11.20
C TRP A 231 16.33 6.61 10.64
N LEU A 232 16.65 7.59 9.79
CA LEU A 232 17.99 7.90 9.25
C LEU A 232 18.75 8.99 10.02
N ASN A 233 18.42 9.21 11.30
CA ASN A 233 19.15 10.10 12.22
C ASN A 233 19.05 11.61 11.94
N CYS A 234 18.02 12.04 11.22
CA CYS A 234 17.66 13.46 11.14
C CYS A 234 16.72 13.84 12.29
N TYR A 235 16.96 15.00 12.89
CA TYR A 235 16.07 15.60 13.89
C TYR A 235 15.17 16.64 13.23
N HIS A 236 14.15 17.07 13.96
CA HIS A 236 13.35 18.22 13.54
C HIS A 236 14.21 19.47 13.40
N ILE A 237 13.97 20.25 12.34
CA ILE A 237 14.86 21.35 11.94
C ILE A 237 14.92 22.51 12.95
N TRP A 238 13.90 22.67 13.80
CA TRP A 238 13.87 23.67 14.87
C TRP A 238 14.54 23.20 16.17
N GLY A 239 14.99 21.93 16.25
CA GLY A 239 15.77 21.43 17.38
C GLY A 239 14.95 21.13 18.65
N ASP A 240 13.62 21.07 18.56
CA ASP A 240 12.72 20.58 19.62
C ASP A 240 12.87 21.28 20.99
N ASP A 241 13.23 22.56 21.00
CA ASP A 241 13.47 23.34 22.21
C ASP A 241 12.32 24.31 22.58
N GLY A 242 11.14 24.12 21.97
CA GLY A 242 9.99 25.01 22.09
C GLY A 242 10.11 26.18 21.13
N THR A 243 9.87 27.41 21.59
CA THR A 243 10.05 28.65 20.80
C THR A 243 11.43 29.28 21.00
N SER A 244 12.41 28.48 21.42
CA SER A 244 13.76 28.95 21.78
C SER A 244 14.66 28.93 20.55
N CYS A 245 15.92 29.34 20.69
CA CYS A 245 16.90 29.34 19.60
C CYS A 245 18.21 28.64 20.01
N ASN A 246 18.12 27.74 20.99
CA ASN A 246 19.26 27.05 21.60
C ASN A 246 19.35 25.57 21.18
N GLY A 247 18.23 25.01 20.70
CA GLY A 247 18.13 23.72 20.07
C GLY A 247 18.92 23.66 18.78
N SER A 248 19.20 22.45 18.34
CA SER A 248 19.89 22.20 17.08
C SER A 248 19.48 20.83 16.56
N ASP A 249 19.33 20.72 15.25
CA ASP A 249 19.13 19.45 14.55
C ASP A 249 20.46 18.73 14.24
N GLY A 250 21.59 19.31 14.67
CA GLY A 250 22.94 18.78 14.43
C GLY A 250 23.39 18.91 12.98
N VAL A 251 22.79 19.81 12.19
CA VAL A 251 23.12 20.07 10.79
C VAL A 251 23.45 21.55 10.60
N SER A 252 24.53 21.87 9.89
CA SER A 252 25.03 23.25 9.78
C SER A 252 24.46 24.04 8.60
N ASP A 253 23.93 23.35 7.58
CA ASP A 253 23.32 23.97 6.40
C ASP A 253 21.79 24.11 6.48
N THR A 254 21.20 23.67 7.58
CA THR A 254 19.85 24.02 8.01
C THR A 254 19.92 25.28 8.90
N PRO A 255 19.25 26.39 8.54
CA PRO A 255 19.24 27.59 9.38
C PRO A 255 18.62 27.31 10.74
N ASN A 256 19.21 27.86 11.81
CA ASN A 256 18.60 27.79 13.14
C ASN A 256 17.19 28.38 13.09
N GLN A 257 16.22 27.70 13.70
CA GLN A 257 14.80 27.98 13.58
C GLN A 257 14.14 27.90 14.96
N ALA A 258 13.20 28.80 15.24
CA ALA A 258 12.65 28.95 16.59
C ALA A 258 11.64 27.90 16.97
N ASP A 259 10.76 27.52 16.06
CA ASP A 259 9.64 26.60 16.30
C ASP A 259 9.28 25.91 14.99
N GLU A 260 8.43 24.90 15.04
CA GLU A 260 7.90 24.24 13.85
C GLU A 260 7.02 25.18 13.00
N ASN A 261 7.01 24.96 11.69
CA ASN A 261 6.13 25.65 10.75
C ASN A 261 4.99 24.73 10.29
N TYR A 262 3.78 25.28 10.16
CA TYR A 262 2.59 24.54 9.69
C TYR A 262 2.01 25.13 8.41
N GLY A 263 1.21 24.33 7.70
CA GLY A 263 0.57 24.77 6.47
C GLY A 263 1.60 25.02 5.36
N CYS A 264 1.43 26.13 4.65
CA CYS A 264 2.32 26.56 3.58
C CYS A 264 2.79 28.00 3.81
N PRO A 265 3.84 28.22 4.64
CA PRO A 265 4.38 29.56 4.89
C PRO A 265 4.85 30.26 3.61
N SER A 266 4.92 31.59 3.66
CA SER A 266 5.50 32.38 2.56
C SER A 266 7.00 32.55 2.77
N PHE A 267 7.77 32.41 1.70
CA PHE A 267 9.20 32.66 1.72
C PHE A 267 9.52 34.16 1.60
N PRO A 268 10.37 34.75 2.47
CA PRO A 268 10.99 34.14 3.65
C PRO A 268 10.09 34.23 4.90
N THR A 269 10.22 33.25 5.79
CA THR A 269 9.71 33.30 7.18
C THR A 269 10.93 33.37 8.10
N ILE A 270 11.08 34.41 8.92
CA ILE A 270 12.32 34.65 9.67
C ILE A 270 12.10 34.36 11.16
N SER A 271 12.98 33.55 11.74
CA SER A 271 13.10 33.33 13.18
C SER A 271 14.58 33.32 13.59
N CYS A 272 14.90 33.17 14.89
CA CYS A 272 16.27 32.99 15.40
C CYS A 272 17.41 33.82 14.76
N SER A 273 17.12 35.05 14.34
CA SER A 273 18.07 35.92 13.62
C SER A 273 18.66 35.30 12.33
N ASN A 274 17.96 34.39 11.66
CA ASN A 274 18.39 33.69 10.45
C ASN A 274 18.09 34.44 9.13
N GLY A 275 17.79 35.74 9.22
CA GLY A 275 17.56 36.59 8.04
C GLY A 275 18.84 36.79 7.19
N PRO A 276 18.69 37.11 5.89
CA PRO A 276 17.45 37.50 5.23
C PRO A 276 16.63 36.32 4.66
N ASN A 277 17.18 35.10 4.65
CA ASN A 277 16.58 33.97 3.95
C ASN A 277 15.53 33.24 4.79
N GLY A 278 15.66 33.27 6.13
CA GLY A 278 14.65 32.71 7.01
C GLY A 278 14.82 31.22 7.30
N ASP A 279 13.79 30.68 7.93
CA ASP A 279 13.49 29.28 8.20
C ASP A 279 13.39 28.49 6.90
N MET A 280 13.99 27.30 6.87
CA MET A 280 13.87 26.38 5.73
C MET A 280 12.61 25.53 5.87
N PHE A 281 11.44 26.17 5.93
CA PHE A 281 10.15 25.52 6.23
C PHE A 281 9.71 24.47 5.20
N MET A 282 10.32 24.46 4.01
CA MET A 282 10.11 23.43 2.99
C MET A 282 11.01 22.19 3.17
N ASN A 283 11.82 22.15 4.23
CA ASN A 283 12.57 20.96 4.57
C ASN A 283 11.61 19.83 5.00
N TYR A 284 11.91 18.59 4.62
CA TYR A 284 11.07 17.46 5.02
C TYR A 284 11.03 17.23 6.53
N MET A 285 11.99 17.77 7.30
CA MET A 285 12.03 17.67 8.76
C MET A 285 11.34 18.84 9.50
N ASP A 286 10.58 19.68 8.80
CA ASP A 286 9.64 20.63 9.41
C ASP A 286 8.21 20.02 9.46
N TYR A 287 7.20 20.77 9.91
CA TYR A 287 5.79 20.33 10.04
C TYR A 287 4.82 20.89 9.00
N THR A 288 5.35 21.41 7.91
CA THR A 288 4.53 21.96 6.83
C THR A 288 3.72 20.89 6.10
N ASP A 289 2.71 21.34 5.37
CA ASP A 289 1.87 20.48 4.54
C ASP A 289 2.70 19.78 3.47
N ASP A 290 2.31 18.57 3.07
CA ASP A 290 3.06 17.74 2.11
C ASP A 290 3.43 18.46 0.80
N ALA A 291 2.58 19.39 0.33
CA ALA A 291 2.79 20.15 -0.90
C ALA A 291 3.82 21.29 -0.76
N CYS A 292 4.23 21.59 0.47
CA CYS A 292 5.13 22.69 0.80
C CYS A 292 6.49 22.22 1.29
N MET A 293 6.69 20.91 1.38
CA MET A 293 7.98 20.26 1.62
C MET A 293 8.59 19.75 0.31
N ASN A 294 9.88 19.94 0.08
CA ASN A 294 10.53 19.52 -1.18
C ASN A 294 12.06 19.30 -1.10
N VAL A 295 12.67 19.31 0.10
CA VAL A 295 14.13 19.26 0.21
C VAL A 295 14.66 18.58 1.48
N PHE A 296 15.69 17.75 1.30
CA PHE A 296 16.73 17.49 2.31
C PHE A 296 18.01 18.25 1.91
N THR A 297 18.84 18.59 2.90
CA THR A 297 20.12 19.29 2.67
C THR A 297 21.31 18.34 2.54
N ASN A 298 22.46 18.85 2.07
CA ASN A 298 23.71 18.11 1.97
C ASN A 298 24.24 17.68 3.36
N GLY A 299 24.01 18.50 4.38
CA GLY A 299 24.30 18.17 5.77
C GLY A 299 23.42 17.03 6.28
N GLN A 300 22.11 17.07 6.01
CA GLN A 300 21.20 15.96 6.33
C GLN A 300 21.59 14.67 5.58
N LYS A 301 21.93 14.74 4.28
CA LYS A 301 22.48 13.61 3.52
C LYS A 301 23.70 13.00 4.21
N SER A 302 24.65 13.82 4.65
CA SER A 302 25.86 13.33 5.33
C SER A 302 25.54 12.57 6.61
N ARG A 303 24.57 13.05 7.39
CA ARG A 303 24.07 12.34 8.59
C ARG A 303 23.42 11.00 8.24
N MET A 304 22.57 10.96 7.22
CA MET A 304 21.94 9.70 6.78
C MET A 304 22.97 8.69 6.28
N GLN A 305 23.92 9.13 5.46
CA GLN A 305 24.94 8.28 4.85
C GLN A 305 25.95 7.73 5.88
N SER A 306 26.21 8.45 6.98
CA SER A 306 27.09 7.98 8.05
C SER A 306 26.61 6.66 8.63
N LEU A 307 25.29 6.46 8.75
CA LEU A 307 24.71 5.27 9.35
C LEU A 307 25.08 3.99 8.62
N PHE A 308 25.31 4.08 7.31
CA PHE A 308 25.66 2.92 6.51
C PHE A 308 27.16 2.77 6.35
N ASN A 309 27.99 3.73 6.76
CA ASN A 309 29.44 3.59 6.70
C ASN A 309 29.91 2.41 7.58
N ALA A 310 31.12 1.88 7.35
CA ALA A 310 31.65 0.79 8.16
C ALA A 310 31.65 1.18 9.66
N GLY A 311 30.96 0.38 10.49
CA GLY A 311 30.77 0.67 11.92
C GLY A 311 29.54 1.52 12.26
N GLY A 312 28.84 2.06 11.27
CA GLY A 312 27.59 2.80 11.44
C GLY A 312 26.41 1.90 11.82
N ALA A 313 25.40 2.49 12.45
CA ALA A 313 24.26 1.76 13.06
C ALA A 313 23.38 0.98 12.06
N ARG A 314 23.52 1.24 10.76
CA ARG A 314 22.76 0.63 9.67
C ARG A 314 23.65 -0.01 8.60
N ALA A 315 24.94 -0.19 8.87
CA ALA A 315 25.91 -0.75 7.93
C ALA A 315 25.50 -2.14 7.39
N ALA A 316 24.80 -2.94 8.21
CA ALA A 316 24.35 -4.28 7.84
C ALA A 316 23.36 -4.29 6.65
N LEU A 317 22.57 -3.22 6.45
CA LEU A 317 21.60 -3.14 5.36
C LEU A 317 22.25 -3.22 3.97
N LEU A 318 23.51 -2.82 3.83
CA LEU A 318 24.24 -2.91 2.56
C LEU A 318 24.47 -4.35 2.09
N THR A 319 24.36 -5.31 3.00
CA THR A 319 24.54 -6.74 2.70
C THR A 319 23.21 -7.47 2.60
N SER A 320 22.10 -6.74 2.68
CA SER A 320 20.77 -7.33 2.58
C SER A 320 20.50 -7.82 1.15
N ASN A 321 20.04 -9.06 1.05
CA ASN A 321 19.49 -9.64 -0.17
C ASN A 321 17.99 -9.33 -0.33
N GLY A 322 17.42 -8.46 0.51
CA GLY A 322 15.98 -8.22 0.55
C GLY A 322 15.41 -7.67 -0.76
N CYS A 323 16.18 -6.90 -1.53
CA CYS A 323 15.77 -6.43 -2.87
C CYS A 323 15.90 -7.49 -3.96
N ASP A 324 16.72 -8.51 -3.71
CA ASP A 324 16.96 -9.56 -4.70
C ASP A 324 15.77 -10.52 -4.67
N GLN A 325 15.39 -11.01 -5.85
CA GLN A 325 14.42 -12.10 -5.90
C GLN A 325 15.05 -13.40 -5.34
N PRO A 326 14.27 -14.28 -4.68
CA PRO A 326 14.78 -15.52 -4.12
C PRO A 326 15.48 -16.38 -5.18
N GLY A 327 16.63 -16.95 -4.80
CA GLY A 327 17.46 -17.75 -5.71
C GLY A 327 18.79 -17.11 -6.13
N GLY A 328 19.11 -15.91 -5.62
CA GLY A 328 20.44 -15.28 -5.72
C GLY A 328 20.59 -14.34 -6.91
N GLY A 329 20.86 -13.07 -6.63
CA GLY A 329 21.31 -12.10 -7.62
C GLY A 329 22.64 -12.53 -8.26
N GLY A 330 22.68 -12.53 -9.60
CA GLY A 330 23.91 -12.87 -10.33
C GLY A 330 23.78 -13.35 -11.77
N SER A 331 22.64 -13.18 -12.43
CA SER A 331 22.51 -12.96 -13.89
C SER A 331 21.02 -12.95 -14.22
N CYS A 332 20.63 -12.16 -15.20
CA CYS A 332 19.32 -12.34 -15.81
C CYS A 332 19.35 -13.74 -16.46
N GLY A 333 18.76 -14.72 -15.78
CA GLY A 333 18.87 -16.13 -16.16
C GLY A 333 18.30 -16.40 -17.55
N THR A 334 18.67 -17.53 -18.14
CA THR A 334 18.08 -17.97 -19.41
C THR A 334 16.70 -18.56 -19.16
N PRO A 335 15.62 -18.07 -19.81
CA PRO A 335 14.29 -18.67 -19.71
C PRO A 335 14.30 -20.16 -20.06
N GLY A 336 13.77 -20.99 -19.16
CA GLY A 336 13.61 -22.43 -19.34
C GLY A 336 12.17 -22.82 -19.68
N SER A 337 11.88 -24.12 -19.74
CA SER A 337 10.50 -24.67 -19.85
C SER A 337 9.67 -24.09 -20.99
N LEU A 338 10.30 -23.85 -22.15
CA LEU A 338 9.63 -23.35 -23.34
C LEU A 338 8.50 -24.31 -23.75
N SER A 339 7.31 -23.77 -23.96
CA SER A 339 6.13 -24.51 -24.40
C SER A 339 5.36 -23.74 -25.48
N ALA A 340 4.70 -24.49 -26.35
CA ALA A 340 3.76 -23.94 -27.33
C ALA A 340 2.44 -24.70 -27.20
N THR A 341 1.36 -23.98 -26.91
CA THR A 341 0.02 -24.50 -26.70
C THR A 341 -0.98 -23.70 -27.52
N ASN A 342 -2.25 -24.14 -27.56
CA ASN A 342 -3.31 -23.49 -28.33
C ASN A 342 -2.88 -23.19 -29.78
N ILE A 343 -2.12 -24.11 -30.38
CA ILE A 343 -1.59 -23.95 -31.73
C ILE A 343 -2.74 -24.14 -32.70
N THR A 344 -3.07 -23.09 -33.44
CA THR A 344 -4.07 -23.09 -34.51
C THR A 344 -3.38 -23.08 -35.87
N GLN A 345 -4.15 -22.83 -36.94
CA GLN A 345 -3.61 -22.62 -38.28
C GLN A 345 -2.82 -21.30 -38.40
N THR A 346 -3.17 -20.29 -37.61
CA THR A 346 -2.62 -18.92 -37.76
C THR A 346 -2.10 -18.32 -36.46
N SER A 347 -2.14 -19.07 -35.35
CA SER A 347 -1.66 -18.60 -34.06
C SER A 347 -1.11 -19.73 -33.18
N ALA A 348 -0.36 -19.36 -32.15
CA ALA A 348 0.05 -20.24 -31.06
C ALA A 348 0.28 -19.41 -29.79
N THR A 349 -0.02 -19.98 -28.63
CA THR A 349 0.39 -19.40 -27.35
C THR A 349 1.75 -19.98 -26.96
N LEU A 350 2.75 -19.12 -26.92
CA LEU A 350 4.10 -19.47 -26.48
C LEU A 350 4.22 -19.17 -24.99
N GLY A 351 4.82 -20.08 -24.23
CA GLY A 351 5.04 -19.96 -22.80
C GLY A 351 6.47 -20.33 -22.42
N TRP A 352 6.97 -19.79 -21.32
CA TRP A 352 8.28 -20.09 -20.78
C TRP A 352 8.27 -19.98 -19.25
N GLY A 353 9.28 -20.55 -18.60
CA GLY A 353 9.48 -20.42 -17.17
C GLY A 353 9.84 -18.99 -16.80
N ALA A 354 9.26 -18.50 -15.70
CA ALA A 354 9.65 -17.22 -15.13
C ALA A 354 11.14 -17.23 -14.77
N VAL A 355 11.84 -16.18 -15.17
CA VAL A 355 13.21 -15.92 -14.73
C VAL A 355 13.16 -14.91 -13.59
N SER A 356 13.80 -15.28 -12.49
CA SER A 356 13.93 -14.44 -11.30
C SER A 356 14.56 -13.09 -11.67
N GLY A 357 13.91 -11.99 -11.29
CA GLY A 357 14.35 -10.62 -11.58
C GLY A 357 13.97 -10.07 -12.96
N ALA A 358 13.27 -10.84 -13.81
CA ALA A 358 12.85 -10.36 -15.11
C ALA A 358 11.65 -9.40 -15.01
N THR A 359 11.84 -8.14 -15.43
CA THR A 359 10.79 -7.13 -15.60
C THR A 359 10.03 -7.30 -16.92
N SER A 360 10.66 -7.91 -17.92
CA SER A 360 10.06 -8.27 -19.20
C SER A 360 10.89 -9.37 -19.88
N TYR A 361 10.48 -9.79 -21.07
CA TYR A 361 11.17 -10.77 -21.90
C TYR A 361 11.24 -10.29 -23.34
N ASN A 362 12.33 -10.61 -24.03
CA ASN A 362 12.40 -10.48 -25.48
C ASN A 362 12.14 -11.85 -26.09
N LEU A 363 10.98 -12.02 -26.71
CA LEU A 363 10.62 -13.17 -27.52
C LEU A 363 11.14 -12.96 -28.94
N GLN A 364 11.93 -13.90 -29.44
CA GLN A 364 12.26 -13.98 -30.86
C GLN A 364 11.56 -15.16 -31.51
N TYR A 365 11.02 -14.97 -32.70
CA TYR A 365 10.44 -16.05 -33.51
C TYR A 365 10.75 -15.87 -35.00
N LYS A 366 10.75 -16.99 -35.73
CA LYS A 366 10.89 -17.01 -37.19
C LYS A 366 10.32 -18.29 -37.78
N LEU A 367 9.94 -18.24 -39.06
CA LEU A 367 9.77 -19.45 -39.87
C LEU A 367 11.06 -20.27 -39.83
N SER A 368 10.96 -21.60 -39.72
CA SER A 368 12.14 -22.46 -39.58
C SER A 368 13.13 -22.32 -40.75
N VAL A 369 12.59 -22.03 -41.94
CA VAL A 369 13.35 -21.78 -43.17
C VAL A 369 13.87 -20.35 -43.33
N ALA A 370 13.51 -19.42 -42.45
CA ALA A 370 13.91 -18.02 -42.56
C ALA A 370 15.29 -17.74 -41.95
N GLY A 371 16.01 -16.79 -42.54
CA GLY A 371 17.34 -16.36 -42.08
C GLY A 371 17.32 -15.40 -40.89
N SER A 372 16.24 -14.64 -40.71
CA SER A 372 16.15 -13.53 -39.73
C SER A 372 15.08 -13.77 -38.66
N TRP A 373 15.34 -13.27 -37.46
CA TRP A 373 14.42 -13.32 -36.32
C TRP A 373 13.57 -12.05 -36.23
N THR A 374 12.30 -12.19 -35.86
CA THR A 374 11.43 -11.08 -35.42
C THR A 374 11.46 -11.03 -33.90
N THR A 375 11.60 -9.84 -33.30
CA THR A 375 11.67 -9.66 -31.84
C THR A 375 10.45 -8.92 -31.32
N VAL A 376 9.87 -9.40 -30.22
CA VAL A 376 8.74 -8.80 -29.50
C VAL A 376 9.07 -8.71 -28.01
N SER A 377 8.78 -7.56 -27.40
CA SER A 377 8.88 -7.41 -25.94
C SER A 377 7.58 -7.86 -25.27
N VAL A 378 7.70 -8.67 -24.23
CA VAL A 378 6.58 -9.32 -23.54
C VAL A 378 6.71 -9.09 -22.04
N GLY A 379 5.66 -8.55 -21.40
CA GLY A 379 5.66 -8.25 -19.95
C GLY A 379 5.38 -9.43 -19.03
N GLY A 380 5.04 -10.60 -19.58
CA GLY A 380 4.74 -11.82 -18.83
C GLY A 380 5.50 -13.03 -19.34
N THR A 381 5.12 -14.22 -18.86
CA THR A 381 5.76 -15.50 -19.23
C THR A 381 5.05 -16.24 -20.37
N SER A 382 4.11 -15.57 -21.05
CA SER A 382 3.42 -16.10 -22.21
C SER A 382 3.08 -15.02 -23.23
N TYR A 383 2.93 -15.43 -24.48
CA TYR A 383 2.57 -14.55 -25.59
C TYR A 383 1.71 -15.28 -26.62
N ASN A 384 0.57 -14.70 -26.97
CA ASN A 384 -0.24 -15.21 -28.08
C ASN A 384 0.28 -14.64 -29.40
N LEU A 385 0.98 -15.48 -30.14
CA LEU A 385 1.54 -15.14 -31.44
C LEU A 385 0.51 -15.41 -32.53
N SER A 386 0.18 -14.42 -33.35
CA SER A 386 -0.82 -14.50 -34.42
C SER A 386 -0.24 -14.13 -35.80
N GLY A 387 -1.03 -14.30 -36.86
CA GLY A 387 -0.60 -14.00 -38.23
C GLY A 387 0.39 -15.03 -38.81
N LEU A 388 0.36 -16.26 -38.31
CA LEU A 388 1.23 -17.35 -38.74
C LEU A 388 0.71 -18.02 -40.02
N THR A 389 1.63 -18.58 -40.80
CA THR A 389 1.30 -19.40 -41.97
C THR A 389 0.89 -20.79 -41.51
N ALA A 390 -0.22 -21.33 -42.03
CA ALA A 390 -0.69 -22.68 -41.73
C ALA A 390 0.31 -23.76 -42.17
N GLY A 391 0.30 -24.90 -41.47
CA GLY A 391 1.15 -26.07 -41.76
C GLY A 391 2.66 -25.79 -41.76
N SER A 392 3.10 -24.74 -41.06
CA SER A 392 4.46 -24.25 -41.10
C SER A 392 5.13 -24.36 -39.74
N THR A 393 6.39 -24.80 -39.72
CA THR A 393 7.19 -24.85 -38.50
C THR A 393 7.84 -23.51 -38.21
N TYR A 394 7.69 -23.03 -36.98
CA TYR A 394 8.33 -21.85 -36.44
C TYR A 394 9.32 -22.23 -35.36
N ASN A 395 10.47 -21.55 -35.32
CA ASN A 395 11.38 -21.57 -34.20
C ASN A 395 11.15 -20.33 -33.35
N TYR A 396 11.29 -20.46 -32.03
CA TYR A 396 11.24 -19.35 -31.09
C TYR A 396 12.25 -19.53 -29.95
N GLN A 397 12.74 -18.40 -29.42
CA GLN A 397 13.65 -18.34 -28.29
C GLN A 397 13.32 -17.12 -27.45
N VAL A 398 13.64 -17.16 -26.16
CA VAL A 398 13.29 -16.09 -25.22
C VAL A 398 14.52 -15.73 -24.39
N GLN A 399 14.74 -14.45 -24.16
CA GLN A 399 15.67 -13.97 -23.13
C GLN A 399 14.93 -13.11 -22.12
N ALA A 400 15.32 -13.21 -20.85
CA ALA A 400 14.81 -12.33 -19.80
C ALA A 400 15.43 -10.93 -19.91
N VAL A 401 14.68 -9.93 -19.45
CA VAL A 401 15.12 -8.54 -19.28
C VAL A 401 14.93 -8.18 -17.82
N CYS A 402 16.02 -7.84 -17.14
CA CYS A 402 16.06 -7.58 -15.71
C CYS A 402 16.53 -6.14 -15.50
N GLY A 403 15.60 -5.18 -15.59
CA GLY A 403 15.91 -3.75 -15.58
C GLY A 403 16.72 -3.33 -16.81
N ALA A 404 17.94 -2.81 -16.59
CA ALA A 404 18.84 -2.37 -17.66
C ALA A 404 19.69 -3.50 -18.28
N THR A 405 19.57 -4.74 -17.80
CA THR A 405 20.37 -5.88 -18.27
C THR A 405 19.49 -6.96 -18.90
N THR A 406 20.07 -7.75 -19.81
CA THR A 406 19.39 -8.89 -20.43
C THR A 406 20.15 -10.19 -20.18
N GLY A 407 19.43 -11.28 -20.13
CA GLY A 407 19.99 -12.63 -20.08
C GLY A 407 20.43 -13.12 -21.46
N SER A 408 20.90 -14.37 -21.51
CA SER A 408 21.08 -15.07 -22.79
C SER A 408 19.72 -15.56 -23.33
N TYR A 409 19.60 -15.65 -24.64
CA TYR A 409 18.48 -16.38 -25.26
C TYR A 409 18.51 -17.86 -24.86
N SER A 410 17.33 -18.41 -24.62
CA SER A 410 17.12 -19.85 -24.50
C SER A 410 17.57 -20.58 -25.75
N SER A 411 17.86 -21.87 -25.62
CA SER A 411 17.88 -22.76 -26.79
C SER A 411 16.55 -22.62 -27.54
N ALA A 412 16.61 -22.44 -28.85
CA ALA A 412 15.41 -22.30 -29.65
C ALA A 412 14.55 -23.58 -29.55
N SER A 413 13.27 -23.39 -29.27
CA SER A 413 12.24 -24.42 -29.38
C SER A 413 11.46 -24.23 -30.68
N SER A 414 10.69 -25.23 -31.08
CA SER A 414 9.90 -25.18 -32.31
C SER A 414 8.48 -25.67 -32.09
N PHE A 415 7.57 -25.15 -32.91
CA PHE A 415 6.20 -25.63 -33.02
C PHE A 415 5.76 -25.56 -34.48
N THR A 416 4.78 -26.39 -34.85
CA THR A 416 4.22 -26.40 -36.20
C THR A 416 2.76 -25.99 -36.13
N THR A 417 2.39 -24.92 -36.84
CA THR A 417 0.99 -24.52 -36.97
C THR A 417 0.19 -25.65 -37.59
N GLN A 418 -1.08 -25.76 -37.21
CA GLN A 418 -1.96 -26.76 -37.79
C GLN A 418 -1.99 -26.57 -39.32
N SER A 419 -1.89 -27.66 -40.07
CA SER A 419 -2.10 -27.62 -41.51
C SER A 419 -3.51 -27.13 -41.78
N GLY A 420 -3.66 -26.23 -42.77
CA GLY A 420 -4.98 -25.93 -43.32
C GLY A 420 -5.52 -27.18 -44.01
N GLY A 421 -6.30 -27.96 -43.26
CA GLY A 421 -6.84 -29.24 -43.74
C GLY A 421 -7.48 -30.08 -42.63
N GLY A 422 -8.80 -29.95 -42.50
CA GLY A 422 -9.79 -30.89 -41.94
C GLY A 422 -9.33 -31.96 -40.94
N GLY A 423 -9.58 -31.73 -39.65
CA GLY A 423 -9.79 -32.79 -38.66
C GLY A 423 -11.22 -32.68 -38.14
N SER A 424 -12.04 -33.69 -38.34
CA SER A 424 -13.48 -33.69 -38.06
C SER A 424 -13.79 -33.31 -36.60
N CYS A 425 -14.62 -32.29 -36.40
CA CYS A 425 -15.38 -32.17 -35.16
C CYS A 425 -16.31 -33.39 -35.03
N SER A 426 -16.23 -34.15 -33.93
CA SER A 426 -17.21 -35.19 -33.63
C SER A 426 -18.26 -34.61 -32.67
N ASP A 427 -19.50 -34.47 -33.12
CA ASP A 427 -20.58 -34.10 -32.21
C ASP A 427 -21.02 -35.29 -31.37
N ALA A 428 -20.48 -35.38 -30.16
CA ALA A 428 -20.84 -36.47 -29.24
C ALA A 428 -22.22 -36.27 -28.59
N TYR A 429 -22.85 -35.10 -28.76
CA TYR A 429 -24.07 -34.72 -28.05
C TYR A 429 -25.31 -34.71 -28.94
N GLU A 430 -25.23 -35.24 -30.15
CA GLU A 430 -26.39 -35.40 -31.03
C GLU A 430 -27.22 -36.67 -30.72
N PRO A 431 -28.53 -36.72 -30.99
CA PRO A 431 -29.37 -35.58 -31.36
C PRO A 431 -29.67 -34.69 -30.15
N ASN A 432 -29.52 -33.37 -30.27
CA ASN A 432 -29.90 -32.36 -29.25
C ASN A 432 -30.62 -31.13 -29.85
N ASN A 433 -31.00 -31.21 -31.12
CA ASN A 433 -31.67 -30.21 -31.94
C ASN A 433 -33.01 -29.64 -31.45
N SER A 434 -33.47 -30.05 -30.26
CA SER A 434 -34.68 -29.53 -29.63
C SER A 434 -34.57 -29.64 -28.11
N ARG A 435 -35.32 -28.80 -27.39
CA ARG A 435 -35.35 -28.83 -25.92
C ARG A 435 -35.73 -30.20 -25.34
N ASN A 436 -36.59 -30.96 -26.03
CA ASN A 436 -36.96 -32.33 -25.60
C ASN A 436 -35.82 -33.33 -25.80
N ALA A 437 -34.94 -33.08 -26.77
CA ALA A 437 -33.75 -33.88 -27.06
C ALA A 437 -32.51 -33.41 -26.27
N ALA A 438 -32.65 -32.40 -25.40
CA ALA A 438 -31.51 -31.76 -24.74
C ALA A 438 -30.63 -32.76 -23.98
N LYS A 439 -29.32 -32.73 -24.23
CA LYS A 439 -28.38 -33.65 -23.56
C LYS A 439 -28.01 -33.16 -22.19
N VAL A 440 -27.88 -34.10 -21.25
CA VAL A 440 -27.30 -33.81 -19.94
C VAL A 440 -25.82 -33.55 -20.10
N ILE A 441 -25.34 -32.43 -19.57
CA ILE A 441 -23.92 -32.10 -19.54
C ILE A 441 -23.42 -32.04 -18.09
N PRO A 442 -22.14 -32.40 -17.84
CA PRO A 442 -21.52 -32.15 -16.56
C PRO A 442 -21.30 -30.64 -16.34
N THR A 443 -21.44 -30.18 -15.09
CA THR A 443 -21.03 -28.83 -14.69
C THR A 443 -19.56 -28.81 -14.31
N ASP A 444 -18.94 -27.62 -14.37
CA ASP A 444 -17.53 -27.36 -14.11
C ASP A 444 -16.54 -28.06 -15.08
N VAL A 445 -17.03 -28.66 -16.18
CA VAL A 445 -16.23 -29.36 -17.20
C VAL A 445 -16.50 -28.76 -18.59
N ALA A 446 -15.44 -28.49 -19.36
CA ALA A 446 -15.55 -28.02 -20.73
C ALA A 446 -15.66 -29.18 -21.72
N PHE A 447 -16.44 -29.02 -22.78
CA PHE A 447 -16.56 -29.99 -23.88
C PHE A 447 -16.71 -29.28 -25.22
N GLN A 448 -16.53 -30.02 -26.31
CA GLN A 448 -16.64 -29.52 -27.69
C GLN A 448 -17.87 -30.09 -28.40
N ALA A 449 -18.51 -29.27 -29.23
CA ALA A 449 -19.67 -29.64 -30.06
C ALA A 449 -19.71 -28.77 -31.33
N GLN A 450 -20.59 -29.09 -32.28
CA GLN A 450 -20.72 -28.37 -33.56
C GLN A 450 -22.17 -28.02 -33.87
N ILE A 451 -22.36 -26.82 -34.42
CA ILE A 451 -23.55 -26.50 -35.19
C ILE A 451 -23.25 -26.91 -36.65
N ALA A 452 -23.57 -28.15 -37.02
CA ALA A 452 -23.14 -28.75 -38.28
C ALA A 452 -23.94 -28.27 -39.50
N THR A 453 -25.14 -27.71 -39.29
CA THR A 453 -25.98 -27.15 -40.36
C THR A 453 -26.68 -25.87 -39.86
N ALA A 454 -27.20 -25.04 -40.75
CA ALA A 454 -27.95 -23.83 -40.36
C ALA A 454 -29.23 -24.11 -39.56
N SER A 455 -29.75 -25.35 -39.61
CA SER A 455 -30.87 -25.80 -38.79
C SER A 455 -30.45 -26.46 -37.48
N ASP A 456 -29.15 -26.67 -37.29
CA ASP A 456 -28.60 -27.33 -36.12
C ASP A 456 -28.66 -26.39 -34.91
N ASN A 457 -29.17 -26.90 -33.80
CA ASN A 457 -29.58 -26.08 -32.66
C ASN A 457 -29.36 -26.86 -31.37
N ASP A 458 -28.22 -26.66 -30.72
CA ASP A 458 -27.83 -27.49 -29.59
C ASP A 458 -28.57 -27.09 -28.30
N TRP A 459 -29.31 -28.04 -27.74
CA TRP A 459 -29.88 -27.92 -26.39
C TRP A 459 -29.11 -28.78 -25.39
N TYR A 460 -28.61 -28.15 -24.34
CA TYR A 460 -28.00 -28.83 -23.19
C TYR A 460 -28.82 -28.60 -21.93
N ARG A 461 -28.91 -29.60 -21.06
CA ARG A 461 -29.59 -29.50 -19.77
C ARG A 461 -28.63 -29.81 -18.62
N PHE A 462 -28.76 -29.06 -17.54
CA PHE A 462 -27.98 -29.24 -16.32
C PHE A 462 -28.79 -28.87 -15.07
N SER A 463 -28.26 -29.23 -13.92
CA SER A 463 -28.83 -28.93 -12.61
C SER A 463 -27.86 -28.08 -11.79
N ASN A 464 -28.41 -27.25 -10.91
CA ASN A 464 -27.63 -26.61 -9.85
C ASN A 464 -28.05 -27.18 -8.47
N THR A 465 -27.37 -26.78 -7.40
CA THR A 465 -27.67 -27.23 -6.03
C THR A 465 -27.82 -26.04 -5.09
N SER A 466 -28.35 -26.28 -3.88
CA SER A 466 -28.44 -25.24 -2.85
C SER A 466 -27.08 -24.67 -2.44
N SER A 467 -26.04 -25.52 -2.45
CA SER A 467 -24.66 -25.14 -2.15
C SER A 467 -23.95 -24.48 -3.32
N LYS A 468 -24.33 -24.75 -4.58
CA LYS A 468 -23.76 -24.13 -5.77
C LYS A 468 -24.88 -23.72 -6.73
N ARG A 469 -25.52 -22.59 -6.46
CA ARG A 469 -26.72 -22.11 -7.19
C ARG A 469 -26.46 -21.03 -8.22
N ARG A 470 -25.30 -20.36 -8.18
CA ARG A 470 -24.94 -19.30 -9.14
C ARG A 470 -24.35 -19.92 -10.40
N ILE A 471 -24.77 -19.45 -11.57
CA ILE A 471 -24.46 -20.09 -12.86
C ILE A 471 -23.61 -19.14 -13.71
N LYS A 472 -22.54 -19.67 -14.30
CA LYS A 472 -21.75 -19.01 -15.35
C LYS A 472 -21.69 -19.94 -16.57
N ILE A 473 -21.89 -19.41 -17.77
CA ILE A 473 -21.72 -20.14 -19.03
C ILE A 473 -20.66 -19.42 -19.83
N ASP A 474 -19.65 -20.16 -20.30
CA ASP A 474 -18.61 -19.68 -21.20
C ASP A 474 -18.68 -20.51 -22.48
N MET A 475 -18.74 -19.84 -23.64
CA MET A 475 -18.44 -20.45 -24.94
C MET A 475 -17.23 -19.81 -25.58
N THR A 476 -16.32 -20.64 -26.06
CA THR A 476 -15.09 -20.21 -26.70
C THR A 476 -14.82 -21.01 -27.96
N THR A 477 -13.77 -20.63 -28.69
CA THR A 477 -13.34 -21.29 -29.94
C THR A 477 -14.43 -21.33 -31.02
N LEU A 478 -15.29 -20.29 -31.08
CA LEU A 478 -16.39 -20.26 -32.03
C LEU A 478 -15.86 -20.25 -33.48
N PRO A 479 -16.35 -21.14 -34.35
CA PRO A 479 -15.93 -21.17 -35.75
C PRO A 479 -16.66 -20.16 -36.62
N ASP A 480 -17.82 -19.66 -36.17
CA ASP A 480 -18.68 -18.69 -36.83
C ASP A 480 -19.53 -17.97 -35.76
N ASP A 481 -20.43 -17.09 -36.17
CA ASP A 481 -21.29 -16.23 -35.33
C ASP A 481 -22.33 -17.04 -34.53
N TYR A 482 -21.96 -17.53 -33.34
CA TYR A 482 -22.82 -18.37 -32.50
C TYR A 482 -23.22 -17.66 -31.21
N ASP A 483 -24.51 -17.74 -30.87
CA ASP A 483 -25.10 -17.15 -29.69
C ASP A 483 -25.45 -18.22 -28.64
N VAL A 484 -25.63 -17.80 -27.39
CA VAL A 484 -26.13 -18.68 -26.31
C VAL A 484 -27.26 -18.06 -25.51
N ARG A 485 -28.26 -18.88 -25.17
CA ARG A 485 -29.38 -18.52 -24.27
C ARG A 485 -29.46 -19.45 -23.06
N LEU A 486 -29.78 -18.87 -21.91
CA LEU A 486 -30.09 -19.60 -20.69
C LEU A 486 -31.60 -19.62 -20.44
N TYR A 487 -32.12 -20.81 -20.14
CA TYR A 487 -33.50 -21.02 -19.71
C TYR A 487 -33.59 -21.80 -18.40
N ARG A 488 -34.71 -21.64 -17.71
CA ARG A 488 -35.14 -22.52 -16.63
C ARG A 488 -36.55 -22.99 -16.91
N ASN A 489 -36.76 -24.31 -16.99
CA ASN A 489 -37.98 -24.88 -17.55
C ASN A 489 -38.25 -24.25 -18.94
N ASN A 490 -39.41 -23.60 -19.10
CA ASN A 490 -39.78 -22.86 -20.31
C ASN A 490 -39.51 -21.35 -20.23
N SER A 491 -39.00 -20.86 -19.11
CA SER A 491 -38.74 -19.43 -18.91
C SER A 491 -37.36 -19.06 -19.45
N TYR A 492 -37.33 -18.08 -20.36
CA TYR A 492 -36.11 -17.42 -20.80
C TYR A 492 -35.51 -16.59 -19.65
N LEU A 493 -34.19 -16.68 -19.47
CA LEU A 493 -33.50 -16.00 -18.36
C LEU A 493 -32.43 -15.02 -18.83
N ALA A 494 -31.59 -15.41 -19.80
CA ALA A 494 -30.48 -14.58 -20.28
C ALA A 494 -30.02 -15.00 -21.69
N VAL A 495 -29.26 -14.13 -22.34
CA VAL A 495 -28.61 -14.36 -23.64
C VAL A 495 -27.25 -13.67 -23.68
N SER A 496 -26.34 -14.19 -24.49
CA SER A 496 -25.13 -13.53 -24.98
C SER A 496 -25.09 -13.67 -26.50
N GLN A 497 -24.76 -12.58 -27.21
CA GLN A 497 -24.81 -12.46 -28.69
C GLN A 497 -23.70 -11.55 -29.23
N ASN A 498 -22.45 -11.86 -28.92
CA ASN A 498 -21.33 -11.12 -29.51
C ASN A 498 -21.19 -11.50 -30.99
N ALA A 499 -20.90 -10.51 -31.82
CA ALA A 499 -20.81 -10.74 -33.26
C ALA A 499 -19.54 -11.52 -33.64
N GLY A 500 -19.71 -12.47 -34.57
CA GLY A 500 -18.62 -13.21 -35.19
C GLY A 500 -18.04 -14.28 -34.27
N THR A 501 -16.72 -14.44 -34.25
CA THR A 501 -16.07 -15.55 -33.50
C THR A 501 -15.62 -15.14 -32.10
N LEU A 502 -16.21 -14.11 -31.51
CA LEU A 502 -15.89 -13.67 -30.16
C LEU A 502 -16.48 -14.63 -29.12
N ASP A 503 -15.85 -14.77 -27.96
CA ASP A 503 -16.35 -15.65 -26.92
C ASP A 503 -17.72 -15.16 -26.39
N GLU A 504 -18.63 -16.10 -26.09
CA GLU A 504 -19.91 -15.80 -25.42
C GLU A 504 -19.83 -16.06 -23.92
N GLN A 505 -20.46 -15.19 -23.14
CA GLN A 505 -20.54 -15.38 -21.69
C GLN A 505 -21.90 -14.99 -21.12
N ILE A 506 -22.44 -15.84 -20.24
CA ILE A 506 -23.61 -15.53 -19.41
C ILE A 506 -23.23 -15.69 -17.94
N ILE A 507 -23.54 -14.66 -17.14
CA ILE A 507 -23.46 -14.69 -15.69
C ILE A 507 -24.86 -14.55 -15.11
N TYR A 508 -25.30 -15.55 -14.34
CA TYR A 508 -26.65 -15.60 -13.79
C TYR A 508 -26.63 -15.95 -12.29
N ASN A 509 -26.65 -14.90 -11.45
CA ASN A 509 -26.66 -15.04 -10.01
C ASN A 509 -28.07 -15.28 -9.46
N THR A 510 -28.46 -16.55 -9.35
CA THR A 510 -29.81 -16.95 -8.92
C THR A 510 -29.83 -17.62 -7.56
N ASN A 511 -30.87 -17.35 -6.78
CA ASN A 511 -31.19 -18.07 -5.55
C ASN A 511 -31.99 -19.36 -5.77
N THR A 512 -32.46 -19.59 -7.00
CA THR A 512 -33.32 -20.74 -7.31
C THR A 512 -32.52 -21.98 -7.67
N VAL A 513 -32.82 -23.08 -6.97
CA VAL A 513 -32.34 -24.42 -7.32
C VAL A 513 -33.32 -25.07 -8.29
N SER A 514 -32.82 -25.66 -9.36
CA SER A 514 -33.62 -26.41 -10.33
C SER A 514 -32.78 -27.52 -10.96
N SER A 515 -33.42 -28.65 -11.23
CA SER A 515 -32.85 -29.73 -12.04
C SER A 515 -33.07 -29.52 -13.55
N SER A 516 -33.65 -28.39 -13.96
CA SER A 516 -34.13 -28.12 -15.31
C SER A 516 -33.66 -26.75 -15.81
N TYR A 517 -32.35 -26.51 -15.76
CA TYR A 517 -31.72 -25.42 -16.51
C TYR A 517 -31.30 -25.91 -17.90
N TYR A 518 -31.35 -25.01 -18.88
CA TYR A 518 -30.97 -25.31 -20.26
C TYR A 518 -30.08 -24.22 -20.84
N ALA A 519 -28.97 -24.63 -21.48
CA ALA A 519 -28.19 -23.80 -22.38
C ALA A 519 -28.62 -24.12 -23.82
N TYR A 520 -28.92 -23.09 -24.60
CA TYR A 520 -29.31 -23.21 -26.00
C TYR A 520 -28.32 -22.45 -26.86
N VAL A 521 -27.58 -23.17 -27.69
CA VAL A 521 -26.58 -22.64 -28.61
C VAL A 521 -27.15 -22.67 -30.02
N TYR A 522 -26.95 -21.59 -30.78
CA TYR A 522 -27.42 -21.49 -32.16
C TYR A 522 -26.58 -20.52 -32.98
N GLY A 523 -26.52 -20.76 -34.29
CA GLY A 523 -25.87 -19.83 -35.21
C GLY A 523 -26.74 -18.63 -35.55
N TYR A 524 -26.20 -17.42 -35.41
CA TYR A 524 -26.84 -16.20 -35.88
C TYR A 524 -26.94 -16.20 -37.41
N ASN A 525 -28.11 -15.83 -37.95
CA ASN A 525 -28.39 -15.85 -39.40
C ASN A 525 -28.04 -17.18 -40.13
N GLY A 526 -28.07 -18.31 -39.42
CA GLY A 526 -27.77 -19.63 -39.98
C GLY A 526 -26.27 -19.94 -40.08
N ALA A 527 -25.41 -19.19 -39.37
CA ALA A 527 -24.01 -19.53 -39.16
C ALA A 527 -23.86 -21.01 -38.74
N ASN A 528 -22.94 -21.73 -39.36
CA ASN A 528 -22.71 -23.15 -39.08
C ASN A 528 -21.32 -23.58 -39.56
N SER A 529 -20.78 -24.63 -38.93
CA SER A 529 -19.52 -25.26 -39.32
C SER A 529 -19.59 -26.75 -39.07
N ASN A 530 -19.52 -27.53 -40.16
CA ASN A 530 -19.43 -28.99 -40.11
C ASN A 530 -17.99 -29.52 -40.02
N THR A 531 -17.01 -28.63 -39.81
CA THR A 531 -15.59 -28.97 -39.75
C THR A 531 -14.90 -28.48 -38.47
N GLN A 532 -15.49 -27.55 -37.73
CA GLN A 532 -14.89 -26.93 -36.54
C GLN A 532 -15.89 -26.89 -35.38
N CYS A 533 -15.42 -27.21 -34.17
CA CYS A 533 -16.24 -27.19 -32.96
C CYS A 533 -16.16 -25.84 -32.26
N TYR A 534 -17.22 -25.49 -31.52
CA TYR A 534 -17.12 -24.56 -30.38
C TYR A 534 -16.83 -25.34 -29.09
N THR A 535 -16.40 -24.63 -28.05
CA THR A 535 -16.19 -25.16 -26.69
C THR A 535 -17.22 -24.55 -25.74
N LEU A 536 -17.92 -25.35 -24.93
CA LEU A 536 -18.88 -24.89 -23.92
C LEU A 536 -18.47 -25.36 -22.51
N LYS A 537 -18.61 -24.48 -21.51
CA LYS A 537 -18.50 -24.82 -20.08
C LYS A 537 -19.59 -24.14 -19.26
N VAL A 538 -20.26 -24.89 -18.40
CA VAL A 538 -21.18 -24.35 -17.38
C VAL A 538 -20.55 -24.48 -16.01
N SER A 539 -20.26 -23.37 -15.33
CA SER A 539 -19.65 -23.34 -13.99
C SER A 539 -20.65 -22.95 -12.91
N LEU A 540 -20.54 -23.56 -11.71
CA LEU A 540 -21.43 -23.29 -10.58
C LEU A 540 -20.70 -22.76 -9.34
N SER A 541 -21.27 -21.77 -8.65
CA SER A 541 -20.71 -21.20 -7.41
C SER A 541 -21.73 -21.08 -6.26
N SER A 542 -21.23 -21.13 -5.02
CA SER A 542 -21.94 -20.80 -3.77
C SER A 542 -22.23 -19.30 -3.64
N THR A 543 -21.40 -18.47 -4.25
CA THR A 543 -21.42 -17.01 -4.16
C THR A 543 -21.60 -16.36 -5.52
N ASN A 544 -21.99 -15.09 -5.50
CA ASN A 544 -22.24 -14.35 -6.72
C ASN A 544 -20.98 -14.26 -7.58
N TRP A 545 -21.10 -14.66 -8.86
CA TRP A 545 -20.14 -14.29 -9.88
C TRP A 545 -20.17 -12.79 -10.07
N ARG A 546 -19.02 -12.13 -10.20
CA ARG A 546 -19.02 -10.71 -10.54
C ARG A 546 -19.50 -10.54 -11.99
N LEU A 547 -20.27 -9.48 -12.27
CA LEU A 547 -20.79 -9.23 -13.62
C LEU A 547 -19.69 -8.90 -14.65
N ASP A 548 -18.47 -8.63 -14.18
CA ASP A 548 -17.26 -8.44 -14.99
C ASP A 548 -16.54 -9.77 -15.32
N GLY A 549 -17.09 -10.92 -14.89
CA GLY A 549 -16.52 -12.24 -15.14
C GLY A 549 -15.45 -12.70 -14.15
N SER A 550 -15.08 -11.88 -13.16
CA SER A 550 -14.10 -12.21 -12.12
C SER A 550 -14.69 -13.08 -11.00
N THR A 551 -13.82 -13.85 -10.33
CA THR A 551 -14.19 -14.82 -9.30
C THR A 551 -13.76 -14.33 -7.91
N GLU A 552 -14.73 -14.17 -7.00
CA GLU A 552 -14.69 -13.97 -5.54
C GLU A 552 -13.56 -13.19 -4.84
N GLY A 553 -13.99 -12.17 -4.10
CA GLY A 553 -13.42 -11.70 -2.84
C GLY A 553 -14.56 -10.98 -2.09
N GLU A 554 -15.02 -11.57 -0.98
CA GLU A 554 -16.19 -11.16 -0.20
C GLU A 554 -16.01 -9.79 0.50
N VAL A 555 -17.08 -9.00 0.60
CA VAL A 555 -17.16 -7.84 1.51
C VAL A 555 -18.46 -7.89 2.34
N GLU A 556 -18.21 -7.73 3.65
CA GLU A 556 -18.97 -7.44 4.87
C GLU A 556 -20.45 -6.99 4.80
N GLU A 557 -21.25 -7.50 5.75
CA GLU A 557 -22.35 -6.74 6.36
C GLU A 557 -21.83 -6.02 7.62
N VAL A 558 -22.11 -4.73 7.72
CA VAL A 558 -21.73 -3.84 8.83
C VAL A 558 -22.89 -3.75 9.82
N ASP A 559 -22.69 -4.28 11.03
CA ASP A 559 -23.46 -3.89 12.21
C ASP A 559 -22.57 -2.97 13.06
N VAL A 560 -23.10 -1.82 13.48
CA VAL A 560 -22.39 -0.79 14.24
C VAL A 560 -22.64 -0.95 15.73
N PRO A 561 -21.61 -1.22 16.56
CA PRO A 561 -21.64 -0.93 17.98
C PRO A 561 -20.75 0.27 18.32
N LEU A 562 -21.33 1.25 19.01
CA LEU A 562 -20.63 2.37 19.66
C LEU A 562 -19.91 1.88 20.92
N VAL A 563 -18.57 1.86 20.98
CA VAL A 563 -17.79 1.78 22.23
C VAL A 563 -16.44 2.53 22.13
N PHE A 564 -16.09 3.20 23.23
CA PHE A 564 -15.04 4.21 23.44
C PHE A 564 -13.61 3.65 23.56
N GLU A 565 -12.60 4.40 23.09
CA GLU A 565 -11.19 4.00 22.90
C GLU A 565 -10.25 4.06 24.13
N ASN A 566 -9.22 3.20 24.06
CA ASN A 566 -8.17 2.88 25.03
C ASN A 566 -7.16 4.00 25.35
N ALA A 567 -7.20 4.55 26.58
CA ALA A 567 -5.98 4.96 27.29
C ALA A 567 -6.06 4.75 28.82
N GLY A 568 -7.02 3.95 29.28
CA GLY A 568 -7.34 3.86 30.71
C GLY A 568 -7.96 5.13 31.31
N PHE A 569 -7.89 6.29 30.63
CA PHE A 569 -8.67 7.48 30.93
C PHE A 569 -8.78 8.48 29.76
N GLY A 570 -9.87 9.25 29.70
CA GLY A 570 -10.06 10.42 28.83
C GLY A 570 -9.68 11.72 29.55
N MET A 571 -9.32 12.77 28.82
CA MET A 571 -8.95 14.07 29.41
C MET A 571 -9.41 15.21 28.51
N TYR A 572 -10.16 16.18 29.05
CA TYR A 572 -10.67 17.34 28.32
C TYR A 572 -10.92 18.55 29.25
N PRO A 573 -10.87 19.79 28.72
CA PRO A 573 -10.37 20.14 27.39
C PRO A 573 -8.84 19.97 27.30
N ASN A 574 -8.33 19.73 26.09
CA ASN A 574 -6.90 19.74 25.79
C ASN A 574 -6.72 20.26 24.35
N PRO A 575 -6.16 21.45 24.12
CA PRO A 575 -5.51 22.35 25.08
C PRO A 575 -6.44 22.89 26.20
N ALA A 576 -5.86 23.16 27.36
CA ALA A 576 -6.57 23.64 28.55
C ALA A 576 -6.14 25.06 28.95
N THR A 577 -7.13 25.88 29.31
CA THR A 577 -6.93 27.24 29.84
C THR A 577 -7.20 27.34 31.35
N GLY A 578 -7.80 26.30 31.95
CA GLY A 578 -8.30 26.31 33.33
C GLY A 578 -8.59 24.91 33.87
N GLU A 579 -9.83 24.61 34.27
CA GLU A 579 -10.18 23.29 34.82
C GLU A 579 -10.12 22.18 33.74
N VAL A 580 -9.47 21.05 34.08
CA VAL A 580 -9.34 19.85 33.25
C VAL A 580 -10.06 18.70 33.93
N THR A 581 -10.94 18.02 33.18
CA THR A 581 -11.65 16.81 33.59
C THR A 581 -10.94 15.56 33.06
N VAL A 582 -10.80 14.56 33.91
CA VAL A 582 -10.20 13.26 33.63
C VAL A 582 -11.25 12.17 33.86
N GLU A 583 -11.57 11.41 32.82
CA GLU A 583 -12.55 10.33 32.86
C GLU A 583 -11.88 8.97 32.94
N ILE A 584 -12.06 8.22 34.03
CA ILE A 584 -11.31 6.99 34.31
C ILE A 584 -12.27 5.80 34.39
N PRO A 585 -12.31 4.93 33.37
CA PRO A 585 -12.98 3.64 33.47
C PRO A 585 -12.13 2.63 34.28
N VAL A 586 -12.72 1.99 35.29
CA VAL A 586 -12.08 0.89 36.03
C VAL A 586 -13.00 -0.32 36.20
N GLU A 587 -12.41 -1.51 36.13
CA GLU A 587 -13.13 -2.80 36.21
C GLU A 587 -13.38 -3.29 37.65
N ALA A 588 -12.71 -2.68 38.63
CA ALA A 588 -12.84 -2.92 40.06
C ALA A 588 -12.50 -1.66 40.86
N ASP A 589 -12.93 -1.60 42.11
CA ASP A 589 -12.60 -0.50 43.02
C ASP A 589 -11.09 -0.43 43.24
N SER A 590 -10.53 0.78 43.21
CA SER A 590 -9.08 0.99 43.21
C SER A 590 -8.69 2.39 43.68
N ASP A 591 -7.44 2.55 44.11
CA ASP A 591 -6.86 3.86 44.42
C ASP A 591 -5.96 4.31 43.28
N VAL A 592 -6.15 5.56 42.85
CA VAL A 592 -5.34 6.16 41.79
C VAL A 592 -4.62 7.41 42.26
N THR A 593 -3.40 7.58 41.75
CA THR A 593 -2.63 8.82 41.87
C THR A 593 -2.55 9.49 40.51
N LEU A 594 -3.12 10.68 40.38
CA LEU A 594 -2.92 11.55 39.21
C LEU A 594 -1.78 12.51 39.50
N THR A 595 -0.79 12.59 38.61
CA THR A 595 0.34 13.52 38.70
C THR A 595 0.47 14.28 37.39
N VAL A 596 0.41 15.60 37.44
CA VAL A 596 0.75 16.50 36.33
C VAL A 596 2.21 16.88 36.49
N MET A 597 3.03 16.63 35.48
CA MET A 597 4.46 16.89 35.48
C MET A 597 4.83 17.84 34.34
N ASP A 598 5.85 18.67 34.57
CA ASP A 598 6.48 19.43 33.48
C ASP A 598 7.40 18.51 32.62
N PRO A 599 7.95 19.00 31.49
CA PRO A 599 8.82 18.19 30.64
C PRO A 599 10.13 17.73 31.30
N SER A 600 10.52 18.34 32.42
CA SER A 600 11.69 17.89 33.21
C SER A 600 11.35 16.75 34.17
N GLY A 601 10.09 16.30 34.21
CA GLY A 601 9.59 15.26 35.12
C GLY A 601 9.26 15.77 36.52
N LYS A 602 9.28 17.09 36.75
CA LYS A 602 8.94 17.67 38.05
C LYS A 602 7.42 17.73 38.20
N ALA A 603 6.90 17.16 39.29
CA ALA A 603 5.47 17.21 39.60
C ALA A 603 5.02 18.64 39.92
N ALA A 604 4.01 19.10 39.18
CA ALA A 604 3.36 20.39 39.34
C ALA A 604 2.02 20.27 40.10
N ILE A 605 1.25 19.21 39.85
CA ILE A 605 0.00 18.91 40.54
C ILE A 605 -0.03 17.42 40.87
N GLN A 606 -0.51 17.05 42.06
CA GLN A 606 -0.71 15.65 42.41
C GLN A 606 -2.01 15.45 43.20
N LEU A 607 -2.82 14.50 42.78
CA LEU A 607 -4.10 14.15 43.39
C LEU A 607 -4.13 12.65 43.71
N HIS A 608 -4.72 12.30 44.84
CA HIS A 608 -4.96 10.92 45.26
C HIS A 608 -6.47 10.73 45.42
N SER A 609 -7.03 9.69 44.83
CA SER A 609 -8.47 9.44 44.89
C SER A 609 -8.79 7.95 44.83
N ALA A 610 -9.73 7.53 45.69
CA ALA A 610 -10.39 6.24 45.56
C ALA A 610 -11.44 6.33 44.46
N ILE A 611 -11.44 5.37 43.54
CA ILE A 611 -12.36 5.28 42.41
C ILE A 611 -13.08 3.93 42.42
N ASN A 612 -14.35 3.94 42.04
CA ASN A 612 -15.19 2.74 42.08
C ASN A 612 -15.29 2.09 40.71
N LYS A 613 -15.64 0.80 40.64
CA LYS A 613 -15.95 0.11 39.38
C LYS A 613 -16.91 0.94 38.51
N GLY A 614 -16.52 1.18 37.26
CA GLY A 614 -17.24 2.00 36.29
C GLY A 614 -16.49 3.27 35.89
N ASN A 615 -17.22 4.26 35.36
CA ASN A 615 -16.65 5.52 34.87
C ASN A 615 -16.57 6.56 36.00
N ASN A 616 -15.35 7.02 36.30
CA ASN A 616 -15.09 8.03 37.33
C ASN A 616 -14.65 9.34 36.68
N ARG A 617 -14.84 10.47 37.38
CA ARG A 617 -14.37 11.79 36.94
C ARG A 617 -13.53 12.45 38.02
N LEU A 618 -12.33 12.90 37.65
CA LEU A 618 -11.46 13.70 38.50
C LEU A 618 -11.18 15.03 37.81
N ASN A 619 -11.17 16.13 38.57
CA ASN A 619 -10.90 17.44 38.03
C ASN A 619 -9.64 18.04 38.69
N PHE A 620 -8.85 18.77 37.91
CA PHE A 620 -7.74 19.57 38.42
C PHE A 620 -7.64 20.89 37.65
N ASP A 621 -7.12 21.93 38.29
CA ASP A 621 -7.02 23.27 37.71
C ASP A 621 -5.59 23.55 37.23
N VAL A 622 -5.45 24.01 35.99
CA VAL A 622 -4.16 24.44 35.40
C VAL A 622 -4.01 25.95 35.29
N SER A 623 -4.93 26.72 35.88
CA SER A 623 -4.92 28.20 35.86
C SER A 623 -3.66 28.83 36.47
N ASP A 624 -2.89 28.08 37.25
CA ASP A 624 -1.62 28.54 37.84
C ASP A 624 -0.37 27.99 37.11
N LEU A 625 -0.54 27.08 36.15
CA LEU A 625 0.57 26.52 35.37
C LEU A 625 0.98 27.48 34.23
N PRO A 626 2.28 27.74 34.00
CA PRO A 626 2.75 28.45 32.82
C PRO A 626 2.27 27.81 31.50
N ASN A 627 2.11 28.61 30.44
CA ASN A 627 1.85 28.07 29.10
C ASN A 627 2.97 27.10 28.72
N GLY A 628 2.61 25.93 28.19
CA GLY A 628 3.57 24.88 27.89
C GLY A 628 2.97 23.49 27.86
N VAL A 629 3.82 22.51 27.59
CA VAL A 629 3.46 21.09 27.56
C VAL A 629 3.68 20.47 28.93
N TYR A 630 2.68 19.73 29.40
CA TYR A 630 2.71 18.94 30.62
C TYR A 630 2.34 17.49 30.33
N PHE A 631 2.68 16.61 31.25
CA PHE A 631 2.36 15.18 31.18
C PHE A 631 1.49 14.79 32.37
N VAL A 632 0.29 14.29 32.09
CA VAL A 632 -0.66 13.82 33.11
C VAL A 632 -0.52 12.31 33.22
N GLN A 633 0.04 11.86 34.33
CA GLN A 633 0.24 10.46 34.65
C GLN A 633 -0.80 9.99 35.66
N LEU A 634 -1.56 8.95 35.32
CA LEU A 634 -2.45 8.22 36.21
C LEU A 634 -1.77 6.90 36.63
N ARG A 635 -1.54 6.73 37.93
CA ARG A 635 -0.98 5.51 38.51
C ARG A 635 -2.02 4.72 39.29
N ASN A 636 -2.01 3.41 39.10
CA ASN A 636 -2.77 2.43 39.87
C ASN A 636 -1.80 1.29 40.27
N GLY A 637 -1.27 1.34 41.48
CA GLY A 637 -0.22 0.40 41.91
C GLY A 637 1.06 0.49 41.05
N SER A 638 1.39 -0.60 40.35
CA SER A 638 2.55 -0.67 39.43
C SER A 638 2.24 -0.24 37.99
N LEU A 639 0.97 -0.02 37.65
CA LEU A 639 0.54 0.43 36.32
C LEU A 639 0.51 1.96 36.27
N ALA A 640 1.11 2.55 35.23
CA ALA A 640 1.11 3.98 34.99
C ALA A 640 0.71 4.27 33.54
N HIS A 641 -0.29 5.13 33.34
CA HIS A 641 -0.72 5.63 32.04
C HIS A 641 -0.45 7.13 31.97
N THR A 642 0.13 7.62 30.87
CA THR A 642 0.49 9.04 30.73
C THR A 642 -0.15 9.63 29.48
N ARG A 643 -0.68 10.85 29.57
CA ARG A 643 -1.22 11.64 28.44
C ARG A 643 -0.62 13.05 28.42
N LYS A 644 -0.35 13.59 27.24
CA LYS A 644 0.07 14.98 27.04
C LYS A 644 -1.08 15.95 27.35
N LEU A 645 -0.79 17.01 28.09
CA LEU A 645 -1.67 18.15 28.34
C LEU A 645 -0.99 19.42 27.83
N VAL A 646 -1.65 20.17 26.97
CA VAL A 646 -1.19 21.49 26.53
C VAL A 646 -1.91 22.55 27.36
N VAL A 647 -1.15 23.34 28.11
CA VAL A 647 -1.67 24.53 28.80
C VAL A 647 -1.42 25.74 27.92
N ASN A 648 -2.48 26.40 27.50
CA ASN A 648 -2.40 27.56 26.61
C ASN A 648 -3.43 28.61 27.05
N LYS A 649 -2.96 29.69 27.66
CA LYS A 649 -3.76 30.84 28.13
C LYS A 649 -3.63 32.04 27.23
#